data_AF-A0A967BMQ9-F1
#
_entry.id   AF-A0A967BMQ9-F1
#
_cell.length_a   1.000
_cell.length_b   1.000
_cell.length_c   1.000
_cell.angle_alpha   90.00
_cell.angle_beta   90.00
_cell.angle_gamma   90.00
#
_symmetry.space_group_name_H-M   'P 1'
#
loop_
_entity.id
_entity.type
_entity.pdbx_description
1 polymer ?
#
loop_
_entity_poly.entity_id
_entity_poly.type
_entity_poly.pdbx_seq_one_letter_code
_entity_poly.pdbx_strand_id
1 'polypeptide(L)'
;MSLTIHKNPLGITLSGNPAHVDVSSNTIIISNHKIHCRIKQSGIIVGEDALPVINNAVSFDISDLLKKKKILDINIFDLFDKTIKKIDGLFEKFNLDIFETYNGDGIEHNTIYLGSFKVLQAGFSTIFLKNYDAANKSFYNNFLLEDKKFLTWASKKTLTWNQHDLLFFISTKPSTINYHARFTLYFDDASTTNVDTEKILLLFPTITYFSTSLLTHSLLSYETDNKLVKYDVVMNDDNEIAQSEVKTYYVDRTFYNQQRQFIFKNSIGGYDVIMLKGITDSTDEIQRTVGFFQTEDIITHSDFKESYSANSGFLITQYKDPKSAKKYIIELINSREIYEILGQEFIPVIPSDKKISITRDDEFLYSFNFNYKYAYADEFYSTFDETQYFNPIIMYRNGIVTNAIQGQIAVLDFEAMINADINVDFEINWGPDVGITTINTALVDGVWKPLQTSIEIPANATLDQQIEITDNIGGRYLIDYTITEAIVLNTDQTILQQIGIELVFAAGSLIAIWGDGANSPFVSGIELTYDYASTDDYKISIIGDLINITEFIADNNRITAINRIKTGLLTSFDVENNLIFGTLDLSNSKISNNFVVKSNSITNIIFASSGNEIVNIFHANSCNLTELDLSNVPINGDFNVSSNANLQSINFAISGNNTIHAFHTELCNLTSLNLSNVPVSFLFYTYQNPNLTSIIFASSGNSIVNNFRAFSCNLTSLDLSNVPISTKLRLGSNPNLASIIFAPSGNGNVSNMNIFECNLTALDLSNVPIS
;
A
#
# COMPACT_ATOMS: atom_id res chain seq x y z
N MET A 1 49.29 -20.27 -1.94
CA MET A 1 48.27 -19.87 -0.94
C MET A 1 47.69 -21.15 -0.33
N SER A 2 47.89 -21.39 0.97
CA SER A 2 46.99 -22.32 1.68
C SER A 2 45.89 -21.46 2.26
N LEU A 3 44.75 -21.43 1.58
CA LEU A 3 43.53 -20.92 2.18
C LEU A 3 43.11 -21.99 3.22
N THR A 4 43.55 -21.85 4.46
CA THR A 4 43.04 -22.67 5.56
C THR A 4 41.65 -22.14 5.91
N ILE A 5 40.67 -22.43 5.05
CA ILE A 5 39.30 -22.59 5.53
C ILE A 5 39.34 -23.92 6.27
N HIS A 6 39.10 -23.93 7.58
CA HIS A 6 38.98 -25.17 8.34
C HIS A 6 37.89 -26.06 7.66
N LYS A 7 38.32 -27.06 6.88
CA LYS A 7 37.48 -28.02 6.14
C LYS A 7 36.84 -29.02 7.09
N ASN A 8 35.54 -29.32 6.95
CA ASN A 8 35.05 -30.60 6.39
C ASN A 8 33.52 -30.58 6.06
N PRO A 9 32.95 -31.61 5.38
CA PRO A 9 32.13 -31.47 4.17
C PRO A 9 30.62 -31.56 4.45
N LEU A 10 29.83 -30.88 3.60
CA LEU A 10 28.39 -30.56 3.78
C LEU A 10 28.17 -29.42 4.78
N GLY A 11 27.97 -28.21 4.26
CA GLY A 11 27.47 -27.05 5.02
C GLY A 11 28.45 -26.48 6.04
N ILE A 12 29.44 -25.69 5.59
CA ILE A 12 30.29 -24.95 6.53
C ILE A 12 29.52 -23.76 7.07
N THR A 13 29.55 -23.70 8.40
CA THR A 13 28.91 -22.73 9.27
C THR A 13 29.97 -21.74 9.75
N LEU A 14 29.62 -20.45 9.71
CA LEU A 14 30.33 -19.36 10.37
C LEU A 14 30.30 -19.57 11.89
N SER A 15 31.37 -20.10 12.48
CA SER A 15 31.56 -20.16 13.95
C SER A 15 32.57 -19.12 14.37
N GLY A 16 32.21 -18.21 15.29
CA GLY A 16 33.14 -17.22 15.84
C GLY A 16 33.19 -15.93 15.03
N ASN A 17 32.29 -14.99 15.31
CA ASN A 17 32.14 -13.70 14.63
C ASN A 17 31.74 -13.79 13.14
N PRO A 18 30.45 -13.65 12.78
CA PRO A 18 29.95 -13.86 11.40
C PRO A 18 30.40 -12.77 10.40
N ALA A 19 31.38 -11.95 10.76
CA ALA A 19 31.90 -10.89 9.91
C ALA A 19 33.35 -11.10 9.46
N HIS A 20 34.08 -12.12 9.95
CA HIS A 20 35.50 -12.23 9.68
C HIS A 20 35.90 -13.17 8.53
N VAL A 21 36.72 -12.66 7.62
CA VAL A 21 37.37 -13.44 6.55
C VAL A 21 38.87 -13.45 6.79
N ASP A 22 39.38 -14.62 7.18
CA ASP A 22 40.81 -14.83 7.41
C ASP A 22 41.50 -15.38 6.16
N VAL A 23 42.51 -14.67 5.68
CA VAL A 23 43.32 -15.07 4.52
C VAL A 23 44.76 -15.25 4.95
N SER A 24 45.30 -16.47 4.81
CA SER A 24 46.71 -16.75 5.08
C SER A 24 47.54 -16.92 3.79
N SER A 25 48.65 -16.19 3.69
CA SER A 25 49.58 -16.27 2.56
C SER A 25 50.91 -16.92 2.97
N ASN A 26 51.41 -17.87 2.17
CA ASN A 26 52.72 -18.50 2.40
C ASN A 26 53.85 -17.76 1.66
N THR A 27 53.59 -16.59 1.08
CA THR A 27 54.50 -15.88 0.19
C THR A 27 55.30 -14.81 0.95
N ILE A 28 56.58 -14.67 0.60
CA ILE A 28 57.52 -13.69 1.19
C ILE A 28 56.92 -12.26 1.05
N ILE A 29 56.88 -11.52 2.16
CA ILE A 29 56.32 -10.17 2.24
C ILE A 29 57.08 -9.24 1.30
N ILE A 30 56.44 -8.88 0.19
CA ILE A 30 56.90 -7.81 -0.72
C ILE A 30 56.39 -6.49 -0.13
N SER A 31 57.17 -5.41 -0.22
CA SER A 31 56.72 -4.08 0.23
C SER A 31 55.41 -3.70 -0.46
N ASN A 32 54.45 -3.14 0.30
CA ASN A 32 53.12 -2.72 -0.18
C ASN A 32 52.20 -3.85 -0.67
N HIS A 33 52.38 -5.10 -0.21
CA HIS A 33 51.41 -6.17 -0.42
C HIS A 33 50.15 -5.94 0.42
N LYS A 34 48.99 -5.82 -0.25
CA LYS A 34 47.67 -5.75 0.40
C LYS A 34 46.75 -6.84 -0.14
N ILE A 35 45.94 -7.37 0.76
CA ILE A 35 44.79 -8.20 0.39
C ILE A 35 43.56 -7.29 0.41
N HIS A 36 42.68 -7.49 -0.57
CA HIS A 36 41.42 -6.80 -0.68
C HIS A 36 40.27 -7.79 -0.49
N CYS A 37 39.24 -7.36 0.22
CA CYS A 37 37.99 -8.06 0.37
C CYS A 37 36.90 -7.23 -0.29
N ARG A 38 36.24 -7.80 -1.29
CA ARG A 38 35.26 -7.11 -2.13
C ARG A 38 33.92 -7.82 -2.09
N ILE A 39 32.89 -7.04 -1.79
CA ILE A 39 31.50 -7.48 -1.78
C ILE A 39 30.83 -6.94 -3.03
N LYS A 40 30.17 -7.84 -3.77
CA LYS A 40 29.38 -7.53 -4.96
C LYS A 40 27.92 -7.91 -4.78
N GLN A 41 27.01 -7.08 -5.27
CA GLN A 41 25.58 -7.37 -5.39
C GLN A 41 25.20 -7.27 -6.86
N SER A 42 24.66 -8.34 -7.45
CA SER A 42 24.33 -8.38 -8.89
C SER A 42 25.49 -7.95 -9.80
N GLY A 43 26.73 -8.25 -9.40
CA GLY A 43 27.95 -7.87 -10.11
C GLY A 43 28.51 -6.48 -9.79
N ILE A 44 27.74 -5.62 -9.12
CA ILE A 44 28.14 -4.26 -8.72
C ILE A 44 28.88 -4.31 -7.39
N ILE A 45 30.03 -3.63 -7.30
CA ILE A 45 30.78 -3.51 -6.03
C ILE A 45 29.99 -2.64 -5.06
N VAL A 46 29.65 -3.20 -3.90
CA VAL A 46 28.90 -2.51 -2.85
C VAL A 46 29.74 -2.18 -1.63
N GLY A 47 30.89 -2.84 -1.49
CA GLY A 47 31.85 -2.57 -0.43
C GLY A 47 33.19 -3.21 -0.76
N GLU A 48 34.27 -2.52 -0.43
CA GLU A 48 35.64 -3.03 -0.57
C GLU A 48 36.48 -2.50 0.60
N ASP A 49 37.28 -3.38 1.18
CA ASP A 49 38.30 -3.02 2.17
C ASP A 49 39.64 -3.65 1.79
N ALA A 50 40.72 -2.98 2.18
CA ALA A 50 42.09 -3.32 1.80
C ALA A 50 43.01 -3.26 3.01
N LEU A 51 43.46 -4.41 3.48
CA LEU A 51 44.29 -4.51 4.67
C LEU A 51 45.70 -5.01 4.33
N PRO A 52 46.74 -4.45 4.97
CA PRO A 52 48.11 -4.94 4.80
C PRO A 52 48.24 -6.33 5.41
N VAL A 53 49.06 -7.19 4.78
CA VAL A 53 49.33 -8.53 5.31
C VAL A 53 50.25 -8.45 6.53
N ILE A 54 49.75 -8.83 7.70
CA ILE A 54 50.50 -8.84 8.96
C ILE A 54 50.65 -10.29 9.41
N ASN A 55 51.88 -10.76 9.67
CA ASN A 55 52.16 -12.14 10.08
C ASN A 55 51.53 -13.20 9.16
N ASN A 56 51.62 -12.98 7.83
CA ASN A 56 51.05 -13.87 6.81
C ASN A 56 49.53 -14.02 6.86
N ALA A 57 48.80 -13.18 7.60
CA ALA A 57 47.35 -13.24 7.68
C ALA A 57 46.70 -11.86 7.54
N VAL A 58 45.44 -11.85 7.09
CA VAL A 58 44.56 -10.68 7.08
C VAL A 58 43.17 -11.12 7.51
N SER A 59 42.49 -10.31 8.32
CA SER A 59 41.11 -10.52 8.76
C SER A 59 40.27 -9.30 8.43
N PHE A 60 39.20 -9.47 7.66
CA PHE A 60 38.27 -8.38 7.28
C PHE A 60 36.99 -8.45 8.11
N ASP A 61 36.40 -7.33 8.54
CA ASP A 61 35.04 -7.28 9.09
C ASP A 61 34.04 -6.89 7.99
N ILE A 62 33.37 -7.87 7.41
CA ILE A 62 32.37 -7.69 6.34
C ILE A 62 31.14 -6.93 6.84
N SER A 63 30.84 -6.96 8.14
CA SER A 63 29.65 -6.28 8.67
C SER A 63 29.76 -4.77 8.50
N ASP A 64 30.96 -4.19 8.64
CA ASP A 64 31.21 -2.76 8.43
C ASP A 64 31.03 -2.33 6.97
N LEU A 65 31.38 -3.21 6.03
CA LEU A 65 31.16 -2.98 4.60
C LEU A 65 29.67 -3.02 4.24
N LEU A 66 28.87 -3.79 4.97
CA LEU A 66 27.43 -3.93 4.75
C LEU A 66 26.60 -2.90 5.54
N LYS A 67 27.09 -2.36 6.68
CA LYS A 67 26.39 -1.37 7.52
C LYS A 67 25.98 -0.08 6.80
N LYS A 68 26.71 0.29 5.73
CA LYS A 68 26.46 1.51 4.95
C LYS A 68 25.32 1.38 3.93
N LYS A 69 24.85 0.16 3.65
CA LYS A 69 23.73 -0.08 2.75
C LYS A 69 22.41 0.01 3.53
N LYS A 70 21.51 0.90 3.11
CA LYS A 70 20.09 0.83 3.48
C LYS A 70 19.54 -0.40 2.77
N ILE A 71 19.22 -1.45 3.52
CA ILE A 71 18.62 -2.67 2.99
C ILE A 71 17.11 -2.56 3.23
N LEU A 72 16.40 -2.22 2.15
CA LEU A 72 14.97 -2.37 1.87
C LEU A 72 13.92 -1.88 2.88
N ASP A 73 12.94 -1.16 2.34
CA ASP A 73 11.68 -0.82 2.98
C ASP A 73 10.75 -2.06 2.90
N ILE A 74 10.50 -2.72 4.04
CA ILE A 74 9.43 -3.72 4.10
C ILE A 74 8.12 -2.97 3.97
N ASN A 75 7.24 -3.40 3.07
CA ASN A 75 5.87 -2.91 3.04
C ASN A 75 5.16 -3.37 4.33
N ILE A 76 5.17 -2.52 5.35
CA ILE A 76 4.60 -2.79 6.67
C ILE A 76 3.07 -2.82 6.67
N PHE A 77 2.42 -2.32 5.60
CA PHE A 77 0.96 -2.17 5.53
C PHE A 77 0.21 -3.50 5.43
N ASP A 78 0.88 -4.58 4.97
CA ASP A 78 0.28 -5.91 4.83
C ASP A 78 0.54 -6.87 6.02
N LEU A 79 1.12 -6.37 7.12
CA LEU A 79 1.68 -7.22 8.17
C LEU A 79 0.65 -8.04 8.97
N PHE A 80 -0.60 -7.56 9.12
CA PHE A 80 -1.59 -8.17 10.02
C PHE A 80 -2.54 -9.19 9.37
N ASP A 81 -2.12 -9.80 8.27
CA ASP A 81 -2.88 -10.86 7.59
C ASP A 81 -2.95 -12.16 8.42
N LYS A 82 -4.04 -12.93 8.22
CA LYS A 82 -4.24 -14.26 8.80
C LYS A 82 -3.41 -15.35 8.12
N THR A 83 -2.98 -15.11 6.88
CA THR A 83 -2.19 -16.06 6.09
C THR A 83 -0.70 -15.90 6.39
N ILE A 84 0.05 -17.01 6.29
CA ILE A 84 1.51 -16.95 6.36
C ILE A 84 2.01 -16.36 5.05
N LYS A 85 2.74 -15.24 5.13
CA LYS A 85 3.29 -14.55 3.97
C LYS A 85 4.80 -14.70 3.91
N LYS A 86 5.34 -14.81 2.70
CA LYS A 86 6.78 -14.74 2.44
C LYS A 86 7.21 -13.28 2.48
N ILE A 87 8.38 -13.01 3.04
CA ILE A 87 9.05 -11.72 2.88
C ILE A 87 10.23 -11.91 1.95
N ASP A 88 10.10 -11.26 0.81
CA ASP A 88 11.23 -10.99 -0.07
C ASP A 88 11.91 -9.70 0.39
N GLY A 89 13.24 -9.65 0.32
CA GLY A 89 14.03 -8.46 0.65
C GLY A 89 14.66 -8.40 2.04
N LEU A 90 14.25 -9.21 3.02
CA LEU A 90 15.00 -9.33 4.29
C LEU A 90 16.31 -10.12 4.14
N PHE A 91 16.39 -10.99 3.13
CA PHE A 91 17.63 -11.62 2.71
C PHE A 91 18.13 -10.99 1.42
N GLU A 92 19.35 -10.47 1.47
CA GLU A 92 20.07 -10.06 0.27
C GLU A 92 21.19 -11.04 -0.08
N LYS A 93 21.41 -11.24 -1.37
CA LYS A 93 22.46 -12.13 -1.88
C LYS A 93 23.67 -11.30 -2.29
N PHE A 94 24.81 -11.60 -1.66
CA PHE A 94 26.08 -10.97 -1.96
C PHE A 94 27.10 -12.00 -2.42
N ASN A 95 27.95 -11.59 -3.35
CA ASN A 95 29.10 -12.34 -3.81
C ASN A 95 30.35 -11.76 -3.14
N LEU A 96 31.23 -12.63 -2.68
CA LEU A 96 32.44 -12.25 -1.97
C LEU A 96 33.67 -12.69 -2.75
N ASP A 97 34.52 -11.73 -3.08
CA ASP A 97 35.77 -11.93 -3.78
C ASP A 97 36.94 -11.45 -2.93
N ILE A 98 38.07 -12.14 -3.02
CA ILE A 98 39.34 -11.70 -2.44
C ILE A 98 40.36 -11.58 -3.56
N PHE A 99 41.16 -10.52 -3.55
CA PHE A 99 42.27 -10.37 -4.50
C PHE A 99 43.46 -9.68 -3.84
N GLU A 100 44.62 -9.78 -4.48
CA GLU A 100 45.88 -9.21 -4.01
C GLU A 100 46.27 -8.01 -4.87
N THR A 101 46.97 -7.05 -4.28
CA THR A 101 47.66 -5.97 -5.02
C THR A 101 49.09 -5.86 -4.51
N TYR A 102 50.02 -5.54 -5.42
CA TYR A 102 51.45 -5.48 -5.12
C TYR A 102 52.01 -4.10 -5.50
N ASN A 103 53.04 -3.64 -4.79
CA ASN A 103 53.79 -2.41 -5.13
C ASN A 103 52.95 -1.12 -5.28
N GLY A 104 51.68 -1.13 -4.89
CA GLY A 104 50.76 0.00 -5.08
C GLY A 104 50.34 0.24 -6.54
N ASP A 105 50.48 -0.74 -7.44
CA ASP A 105 50.12 -0.60 -8.86
C ASP A 105 48.60 -0.58 -9.11
N GLY A 106 47.80 -1.03 -8.15
CA GLY A 106 46.35 -1.13 -8.25
C GLY A 106 45.87 -2.26 -9.18
N ILE A 107 46.77 -3.16 -9.60
CA ILE A 107 46.44 -4.30 -10.46
C ILE A 107 45.93 -5.44 -9.59
N GLU A 108 44.78 -6.01 -9.95
CA GLU A 108 44.22 -7.17 -9.26
C GLU A 108 44.99 -8.43 -9.64
N HIS A 109 45.53 -9.11 -8.63
CA HIS A 109 46.20 -10.39 -8.78
C HIS A 109 45.45 -11.47 -7.99
N ASN A 110 45.47 -12.71 -8.50
CA ASN A 110 44.98 -13.89 -7.79
C ASN A 110 43.56 -13.75 -7.21
N THR A 111 42.61 -13.22 -7.99
CA THR A 111 41.22 -13.08 -7.55
C THR A 111 40.58 -14.45 -7.29
N ILE A 112 40.06 -14.64 -6.08
CA ILE A 112 39.37 -15.84 -5.62
C ILE A 112 37.92 -15.49 -5.29
N TYR A 113 37.00 -16.14 -5.98
CA TYR A 113 35.58 -16.12 -5.66
C TYR A 113 35.31 -17.05 -4.48
N LEU A 114 34.88 -16.52 -3.34
CA LEU A 114 34.58 -17.31 -2.15
C LEU A 114 33.20 -17.94 -2.17
N GLY A 115 32.27 -17.38 -2.94
CA GLY A 115 30.90 -17.88 -3.00
C GLY A 115 29.86 -16.77 -2.96
N SER A 116 28.62 -17.22 -2.91
CA SER A 116 27.47 -16.34 -2.73
C SER A 116 26.82 -16.60 -1.38
N PHE A 117 26.58 -15.52 -0.64
CA PHE A 117 26.11 -15.54 0.73
C PHE A 117 24.78 -14.79 0.82
N LYS A 118 23.83 -15.34 1.59
CA LYS A 118 22.61 -14.64 1.97
C LYS A 118 22.86 -13.92 3.29
N VAL A 119 22.55 -12.63 3.35
CA VAL A 119 22.74 -11.79 4.53
C VAL A 119 21.38 -11.31 5.02
N LEU A 120 21.15 -11.44 6.32
CA LEU A 120 20.01 -10.88 7.04
C LEU A 120 20.46 -9.61 7.77
N GLN A 121 19.67 -8.54 7.71
CA GLN A 121 19.91 -7.33 8.49
C GLN A 121 19.53 -7.54 9.97
N ALA A 122 20.42 -8.22 10.68
CA ALA A 122 20.28 -8.56 12.08
C ALA A 122 21.66 -8.46 12.76
N GLY A 123 21.68 -8.29 14.07
CA GLY A 123 22.89 -8.18 14.86
C GLY A 123 22.66 -8.58 16.31
N PHE A 124 23.60 -9.37 16.84
CA PHE A 124 23.68 -9.61 18.27
C PHE A 124 24.59 -8.58 18.93
N SER A 125 24.32 -8.27 20.20
CA SER A 125 25.24 -7.44 20.99
C SER A 125 26.63 -8.05 21.05
N THR A 126 27.68 -7.23 21.11
CA THR A 126 29.08 -7.68 21.19
C THR A 126 29.32 -8.66 22.33
N ILE A 127 28.67 -8.45 23.48
CA ILE A 127 28.78 -9.34 24.64
C ILE A 127 28.11 -10.68 24.36
N PHE A 128 26.92 -10.67 23.73
CA PHE A 128 26.25 -11.89 23.33
C PHE A 128 27.10 -12.68 22.34
N LEU A 129 27.59 -12.04 21.27
CA LEU A 129 28.47 -12.66 20.29
C LEU A 129 29.69 -13.28 20.96
N LYS A 130 30.40 -12.52 21.80
CA LYS A 130 31.57 -13.04 22.52
C LYS A 130 31.27 -14.28 23.35
N ASN A 131 30.14 -14.31 24.05
CA ASN A 131 29.73 -15.48 24.85
C ASN A 131 29.29 -16.65 23.97
N TYR A 132 28.62 -16.36 22.86
CA TYR A 132 28.14 -17.35 21.90
C TYR A 132 29.30 -18.00 21.16
N ASP A 133 30.27 -17.20 20.74
CA ASP A 133 31.53 -17.61 20.12
C ASP A 133 32.40 -18.40 21.11
N ALA A 134 32.50 -17.96 22.37
CA ALA A 134 33.20 -18.71 23.42
C ALA A 134 32.57 -20.09 23.69
N ALA A 135 31.27 -20.24 23.40
CA ALA A 135 30.55 -21.51 23.46
C ALA A 135 30.59 -22.29 22.13
N ASN A 136 31.34 -21.81 21.13
CA ASN A 136 31.43 -22.36 19.78
C ASN A 136 30.05 -22.50 19.09
N LYS A 137 29.15 -21.54 19.32
CA LYS A 137 27.81 -21.49 18.73
C LYS A 137 27.73 -20.45 17.61
N SER A 138 26.83 -20.66 16.66
CA SER A 138 26.56 -19.74 15.54
C SER A 138 25.08 -19.42 15.39
N PHE A 139 24.80 -18.25 14.79
CA PHE A 139 23.43 -17.83 14.51
C PHE A 139 22.69 -18.88 13.66
N TYR A 140 23.29 -19.31 12.54
CA TYR A 140 22.64 -20.25 11.65
C TYR A 140 22.44 -21.62 12.28
N ASN A 141 23.47 -22.26 12.82
CA ASN A 141 23.31 -23.64 13.31
C ASN A 141 22.58 -23.70 14.63
N ASN A 142 22.97 -22.88 15.59
CA ASN A 142 22.45 -23.03 16.94
C ASN A 142 21.16 -22.22 17.10
N PHE A 143 21.15 -20.93 16.71
CA PHE A 143 19.97 -20.09 16.95
C PHE A 143 18.81 -20.43 16.00
N LEU A 144 19.07 -20.62 14.70
CA LEU A 144 18.04 -20.94 13.72
C LEU A 144 17.75 -22.44 13.60
N LEU A 145 18.76 -23.30 13.41
CA LEU A 145 18.52 -24.72 13.10
C LEU A 145 18.25 -25.59 14.34
N GLU A 146 19.04 -25.44 15.41
CA GLU A 146 18.89 -26.23 16.64
C GLU A 146 17.80 -25.66 17.56
N ASP A 147 17.89 -24.37 17.91
CA ASP A 147 16.98 -23.71 18.84
C ASP A 147 15.65 -23.30 18.19
N LYS A 148 15.60 -23.27 16.85
CA LYS A 148 14.39 -23.03 16.05
C LYS A 148 13.64 -21.76 16.45
N LYS A 149 14.39 -20.69 16.73
CA LYS A 149 13.82 -19.45 17.28
C LYS A 149 12.99 -18.69 16.25
N PHE A 150 11.90 -18.08 16.72
CA PHE A 150 11.29 -16.97 16.00
C PHE A 150 12.19 -15.73 16.10
N LEU A 151 12.11 -14.82 15.13
CA LEU A 151 12.86 -13.57 15.17
C LEU A 151 12.20 -12.54 16.11
N THR A 152 12.00 -12.91 17.38
CA THR A 152 11.56 -12.02 18.46
C THR A 152 12.27 -12.36 19.78
N TRP A 153 12.60 -11.33 20.57
CA TRP A 153 13.12 -11.49 21.92
C TRP A 153 12.03 -11.70 22.98
N ALA A 154 10.75 -11.51 22.62
CA ALA A 154 9.64 -11.75 23.53
C ALA A 154 9.54 -13.25 23.86
N SER A 155 9.65 -13.60 25.13
CA SER A 155 9.54 -15.00 25.58
C SER A 155 8.08 -15.40 25.81
N LYS A 156 7.36 -14.59 26.59
CA LYS A 156 5.93 -14.73 26.89
C LYS A 156 5.32 -13.34 26.87
N LYS A 157 4.14 -13.22 26.28
CA LYS A 157 3.47 -11.94 26.10
C LYS A 157 2.00 -12.05 26.48
N THR A 158 1.48 -10.99 27.09
CA THR A 158 0.06 -10.84 27.36
C THR A 158 -0.55 -9.94 26.30
N LEU A 159 -1.58 -10.41 25.57
CA LEU A 159 -2.27 -9.64 24.55
C LEU A 159 -3.66 -9.23 25.02
N THR A 160 -4.04 -7.98 24.76
CA THR A 160 -5.44 -7.57 24.88
C THR A 160 -6.24 -8.07 23.68
N TRP A 161 -7.57 -8.02 23.78
CA TRP A 161 -8.47 -8.50 22.72
C TRP A 161 -8.28 -7.77 21.38
N ASN A 162 -7.77 -6.54 21.35
CA ASN A 162 -7.53 -5.75 20.14
C ASN A 162 -6.04 -5.50 19.84
N GLN A 163 -5.12 -6.19 20.54
CA GLN A 163 -3.70 -6.05 20.29
C GLN A 163 -3.28 -6.82 19.04
N HIS A 164 -2.56 -6.14 18.15
CA HIS A 164 -1.86 -6.79 17.06
C HIS A 164 -0.55 -7.41 17.55
N ASP A 165 -0.15 -8.52 16.95
CA ASP A 165 1.16 -9.11 17.18
C ASP A 165 1.62 -9.96 15.98
N LEU A 166 2.93 -10.13 15.84
CA LEU A 166 3.56 -10.76 14.69
C LEU A 166 4.62 -11.76 15.13
N LEU A 167 4.76 -12.85 14.37
CA LEU A 167 5.90 -13.74 14.47
C LEU A 167 6.58 -13.88 13.13
N PHE A 168 7.91 -13.79 13.15
CA PHE A 168 8.77 -13.97 11.98
C PHE A 168 9.53 -15.29 12.11
N PHE A 169 9.44 -16.12 11.07
CA PHE A 169 10.04 -17.45 11.03
C PHE A 169 10.91 -17.62 9.78
N ILE A 170 12.11 -18.16 9.97
CA ILE A 170 12.99 -18.56 8.87
C ILE A 170 12.83 -20.05 8.64
N SER A 171 12.48 -20.46 7.42
CA SER A 171 12.49 -21.89 7.06
C SER A 171 13.87 -22.47 7.36
N THR A 172 13.91 -23.70 7.89
CA THR A 172 15.14 -24.34 8.41
C THR A 172 15.57 -25.57 7.62
N LYS A 173 14.72 -26.12 6.75
CA LYS A 173 14.99 -27.37 6.04
C LYS A 173 15.45 -27.13 4.60
N PRO A 174 16.58 -27.72 4.15
CA PRO A 174 17.17 -27.47 2.83
C PRO A 174 16.32 -27.92 1.62
N SER A 175 15.19 -28.58 1.86
CA SER A 175 14.24 -29.04 0.85
C SER A 175 12.94 -28.25 0.93
N THR A 176 12.25 -28.12 -0.20
CA THR A 176 10.93 -27.49 -0.25
C THR A 176 9.90 -28.34 0.50
N ILE A 177 9.29 -27.79 1.56
CA ILE A 177 8.32 -28.49 2.44
C ILE A 177 7.18 -27.52 2.77
N ASN A 178 5.96 -28.01 3.02
CA ASN A 178 4.90 -27.14 3.51
C ASN A 178 5.02 -26.92 5.01
N TYR A 179 4.72 -25.69 5.41
CA TYR A 179 4.66 -25.25 6.78
C TYR A 179 3.27 -24.69 7.10
N HIS A 180 2.81 -24.84 8.34
CA HIS A 180 1.64 -24.13 8.87
C HIS A 180 1.90 -23.73 10.33
N ALA A 181 1.23 -22.67 10.78
CA ALA A 181 1.23 -22.29 12.18
C ALA A 181 0.07 -22.99 12.88
N ARG A 182 0.34 -23.62 14.02
CA ARG A 182 -0.65 -24.22 14.91
C ARG A 182 -0.81 -23.36 16.15
N PHE A 183 -2.06 -23.02 16.45
CA PHE A 183 -2.52 -22.36 17.66
C PHE A 183 -3.16 -23.42 18.58
N THR A 184 -2.54 -23.72 19.70
CA THR A 184 -3.13 -24.57 20.75
C THR A 184 -3.79 -23.68 21.79
N LEU A 185 -5.12 -23.67 21.82
CA LEU A 185 -5.95 -22.89 22.73
C LEU A 185 -6.11 -23.60 24.08
N TYR A 186 -6.02 -22.86 25.19
CA TYR A 186 -6.22 -23.39 26.54
C TYR A 186 -7.31 -22.60 27.26
N PHE A 187 -8.35 -23.30 27.69
CA PHE A 187 -9.51 -22.72 28.36
C PHE A 187 -9.42 -22.84 29.89
N ASP A 188 -10.27 -22.12 30.61
CA ASP A 188 -10.29 -22.06 32.08
C ASP A 188 -10.78 -23.36 32.74
N ASP A 189 -11.47 -24.22 32.01
CA ASP A 189 -11.82 -25.60 32.40
C ASP A 189 -10.69 -26.63 32.14
N ALA A 190 -9.51 -26.15 31.70
CA ALA A 190 -8.36 -26.93 31.27
C ALA A 190 -8.53 -27.75 29.98
N SER A 191 -9.64 -27.56 29.24
CA SER A 191 -9.79 -28.11 27.89
C SER A 191 -8.84 -27.41 26.90
N THR A 192 -8.54 -28.08 25.78
CA THR A 192 -7.70 -27.53 24.72
C THR A 192 -8.29 -27.78 23.34
N THR A 193 -7.95 -26.92 22.37
CA THR A 193 -8.34 -27.06 20.96
C THR A 193 -7.24 -26.53 20.07
N ASN A 194 -7.05 -27.13 18.89
CA ASN A 194 -6.06 -26.67 17.91
C ASN A 194 -6.73 -25.92 16.76
N VAL A 195 -6.11 -24.83 16.33
CA VAL A 195 -6.47 -24.07 15.12
C VAL A 195 -5.22 -23.98 14.26
N ASP A 196 -5.31 -24.41 13.01
CA ASP A 196 -4.19 -24.40 12.08
C ASP A 196 -4.41 -23.35 10.99
N THR A 197 -3.34 -22.66 10.60
CA THR A 197 -3.37 -21.79 9.42
C THR A 197 -3.32 -22.62 8.14
N GLU A 198 -3.59 -21.99 7.00
CA GLU A 198 -3.31 -22.60 5.70
C GLU A 198 -1.83 -22.97 5.57
N LYS A 199 -1.57 -24.06 4.86
CA LYS A 199 -0.23 -24.56 4.58
C LYS A 199 0.43 -23.72 3.49
N ILE A 200 1.72 -23.42 3.66
CA ILE A 200 2.53 -22.70 2.67
C ILE A 200 3.79 -23.49 2.30
N LEU A 201 4.06 -23.60 1.00
CA LEU A 201 5.25 -24.25 0.46
C LEU A 201 6.47 -23.32 0.53
N LEU A 202 7.47 -23.66 1.35
CA LEU A 202 8.67 -22.86 1.58
C LEU A 202 9.94 -23.59 1.16
N LEU A 203 10.90 -22.86 0.60
CA LEU A 203 12.28 -23.29 0.35
C LEU A 203 13.20 -22.70 1.44
N PHE A 204 14.34 -23.32 1.70
CA PHE A 204 15.34 -22.78 2.62
C PHE A 204 16.41 -21.90 1.93
N PRO A 205 16.85 -20.80 2.58
CA PRO A 205 16.15 -20.05 3.63
C PRO A 205 15.16 -19.06 3.00
N THR A 206 13.94 -19.01 3.55
CA THR A 206 12.87 -18.04 3.25
C THR A 206 12.34 -17.52 4.58
N ILE A 207 12.19 -16.20 4.68
CA ILE A 207 11.58 -15.56 5.85
C ILE A 207 10.09 -15.47 5.60
N THR A 208 9.33 -15.77 6.63
CA THR A 208 7.88 -15.68 6.65
C THR A 208 7.43 -14.92 7.88
N TYR A 209 6.27 -14.32 7.80
CA TYR A 209 5.58 -13.73 8.94
C TYR A 209 4.10 -14.09 8.91
N PHE A 210 3.48 -13.98 10.07
CA PHE A 210 2.03 -14.09 10.22
C PHE A 210 1.59 -13.36 11.49
N SER A 211 0.35 -12.86 11.47
CA SER A 211 -0.29 -12.31 12.67
C SER A 211 -0.54 -13.40 13.70
N THR A 212 -0.32 -13.10 14.98
CA THR A 212 -0.74 -13.95 16.11
C THR A 212 -1.88 -13.34 16.90
N SER A 213 -2.50 -12.27 16.40
CA SER A 213 -3.60 -11.57 17.07
C SER A 213 -4.84 -12.45 17.24
N LEU A 214 -5.53 -12.26 18.38
CA LEU A 214 -6.80 -12.92 18.71
C LEU A 214 -7.89 -12.64 17.66
N LEU A 215 -7.97 -11.40 17.15
CA LEU A 215 -8.99 -11.00 16.16
C LEU A 215 -8.69 -11.58 14.78
N THR A 216 -7.43 -11.52 14.33
CA THR A 216 -7.04 -11.96 12.98
C THR A 216 -7.40 -13.43 12.72
N HIS A 217 -7.22 -14.30 13.72
CA HIS A 217 -7.55 -15.73 13.62
C HIS A 217 -8.90 -16.10 14.22
N SER A 218 -9.71 -15.09 14.62
CA SER A 218 -11.00 -15.31 15.28
C SER A 218 -10.90 -16.26 16.49
N LEU A 219 -9.79 -16.26 17.24
CA LEU A 219 -9.55 -17.26 18.30
C LEU A 219 -10.60 -17.18 19.43
N LEU A 220 -11.16 -15.99 19.64
CA LEU A 220 -12.23 -15.78 20.61
C LEU A 220 -13.56 -16.44 20.20
N SER A 221 -13.76 -16.80 18.92
CA SER A 221 -14.98 -17.51 18.49
C SER A 221 -15.04 -18.96 18.98
N TYR A 222 -13.94 -19.49 19.53
CA TYR A 222 -13.88 -20.82 20.15
C TYR A 222 -14.29 -20.80 21.63
N GLU A 223 -14.59 -19.62 22.18
CA GLU A 223 -15.20 -19.49 23.51
C GLU A 223 -16.69 -19.80 23.39
N THR A 224 -17.08 -21.04 23.70
CA THR A 224 -18.49 -21.41 23.81
C THR A 224 -18.97 -21.19 25.25
N ASP A 225 -18.58 -22.09 26.14
CA ASP A 225 -18.97 -22.08 27.55
C ASP A 225 -17.80 -21.68 28.47
N ASN A 226 -16.57 -21.80 27.96
CA ASN A 226 -15.33 -21.62 28.72
C ASN A 226 -14.47 -20.51 28.10
N LYS A 227 -13.74 -19.78 28.95
CA LYS A 227 -12.96 -18.62 28.53
C LYS A 227 -11.57 -19.03 28.09
N LEU A 228 -11.11 -18.52 26.95
CA LEU A 228 -9.71 -18.66 26.53
C LEU A 228 -8.80 -17.93 27.54
N VAL A 229 -7.83 -18.65 28.10
CA VAL A 229 -6.89 -18.13 29.10
C VAL A 229 -5.54 -17.82 28.46
N LYS A 230 -5.08 -18.71 27.58
CA LYS A 230 -3.82 -18.59 26.86
C LYS A 230 -3.87 -19.41 25.58
N TYR A 231 -2.92 -19.17 24.69
CA TYR A 231 -2.68 -20.04 23.54
C TYR A 231 -1.19 -20.12 23.22
N ASP A 232 -0.80 -21.27 22.67
CA ASP A 232 0.56 -21.55 22.23
C ASP A 232 0.62 -21.56 20.70
N VAL A 233 1.65 -20.96 20.13
CA VAL A 233 1.87 -20.86 18.68
C VAL A 233 3.17 -21.59 18.31
N VAL A 234 3.11 -22.47 17.32
CA VAL A 234 4.26 -23.21 16.80
C VAL A 234 4.16 -23.37 15.28
N MET A 235 5.28 -23.27 14.57
CA MET A 235 5.38 -23.61 13.15
C MET A 235 5.65 -25.10 13.02
N ASN A 236 4.78 -25.82 12.31
CA ASN A 236 4.91 -27.24 12.02
C ASN A 236 5.23 -27.47 10.54
N ASP A 237 5.82 -28.62 10.25
CA ASP A 237 5.92 -29.15 8.88
C ASP A 237 4.74 -30.06 8.53
N ASP A 238 4.74 -30.58 7.30
CA ASP A 238 3.75 -31.54 6.82
C ASP A 238 3.57 -32.81 7.65
N ASN A 239 4.57 -33.19 8.46
CA ASN A 239 4.53 -34.37 9.32
C ASN A 239 4.13 -34.01 10.77
N GLU A 240 3.64 -32.79 11.00
CA GLU A 240 3.28 -32.28 12.33
C GLU A 240 4.47 -32.20 13.29
N ILE A 241 5.68 -32.10 12.75
CA ILE A 241 6.90 -31.93 13.54
C ILE A 241 7.16 -30.44 13.71
N ALA A 242 7.28 -29.99 14.96
CA ALA A 242 7.62 -28.61 15.30
C ALA A 242 8.97 -28.18 14.67
N GLN A 243 8.90 -27.12 13.89
CA GLN A 243 10.02 -26.46 13.22
C GLN A 243 10.37 -25.10 13.85
N SER A 244 9.57 -24.62 14.81
CA SER A 244 9.89 -23.47 15.68
C SER A 244 9.90 -23.87 17.16
N GLU A 245 10.35 -22.94 18.02
CA GLU A 245 9.98 -22.92 19.43
C GLU A 245 8.46 -22.68 19.62
N VAL A 246 7.96 -22.94 20.83
CA VAL A 246 6.58 -22.61 21.21
C VAL A 246 6.53 -21.20 21.78
N LYS A 247 5.66 -20.34 21.24
CA LYS A 247 5.36 -19.01 21.79
C LYS A 247 4.02 -19.00 22.50
N THR A 248 4.03 -18.64 23.78
CA THR A 248 2.83 -18.58 24.61
C THR A 248 2.31 -17.15 24.75
N TYR A 249 1.03 -16.97 24.46
CA TYR A 249 0.27 -15.75 24.63
C TYR A 249 -0.78 -15.89 25.71
N TYR A 250 -0.88 -14.92 26.62
CA TYR A 250 -1.92 -14.86 27.64
C TYR A 250 -2.99 -13.85 27.24
N VAL A 251 -4.26 -14.18 27.44
CA VAL A 251 -5.38 -13.31 27.09
C VAL A 251 -5.66 -12.36 28.25
N ASP A 252 -5.51 -11.06 28.01
CA ASP A 252 -5.89 -9.99 28.93
C ASP A 252 -7.23 -9.38 28.51
N ARG A 253 -8.20 -9.46 29.42
CA ARG A 253 -9.57 -8.97 29.22
C ARG A 253 -9.81 -7.61 29.88
N THR A 254 -8.77 -7.04 30.48
CA THR A 254 -8.87 -5.72 31.10
C THR A 254 -9.10 -4.68 30.01
N PHE A 255 -10.10 -3.83 30.20
CA PHE A 255 -10.35 -2.70 29.31
C PHE A 255 -9.44 -1.53 29.73
N TYR A 256 -8.64 -1.03 28.79
CA TYR A 256 -7.78 0.14 28.99
C TYR A 256 -8.32 1.29 28.12
N ASN A 257 -8.72 2.39 28.76
CA ASN A 257 -9.28 3.56 28.05
C ASN A 257 -8.26 4.21 27.09
N GLN A 258 -6.99 4.19 27.46
CA GLN A 258 -5.91 4.77 26.68
C GLN A 258 -4.86 3.69 26.46
N GLN A 259 -4.69 3.29 25.20
CA GLN A 259 -3.69 2.33 24.79
C GLN A 259 -3.10 2.76 23.44
N ARG A 260 -1.78 2.68 23.32
CA ARG A 260 -1.06 2.96 22.06
C ARG A 260 -0.28 1.73 21.66
N GLN A 261 -0.32 1.38 20.38
CA GLN A 261 0.39 0.23 19.83
C GLN A 261 1.55 0.73 18.97
N PHE A 262 2.72 0.17 19.18
CA PHE A 262 3.91 0.49 18.40
C PHE A 262 4.47 -0.78 17.78
N ILE A 263 4.84 -0.71 16.52
CA ILE A 263 5.63 -1.73 15.85
C ILE A 263 7.05 -1.22 15.67
N PHE A 264 8.04 -2.09 15.90
CA PHE A 264 9.44 -1.72 15.76
C PHE A 264 10.28 -2.88 15.23
N LYS A 265 11.35 -2.54 14.52
CA LYS A 265 12.31 -3.54 14.05
C LYS A 265 13.26 -3.92 15.18
N ASN A 266 13.32 -5.21 15.51
CA ASN A 266 14.21 -5.71 16.55
C ASN A 266 15.62 -6.00 16.02
N SER A 267 16.56 -6.24 16.94
CA SER A 267 17.95 -6.52 16.62
C SER A 267 18.19 -7.84 15.88
N ILE A 268 17.23 -8.78 15.89
CA ILE A 268 17.35 -10.07 15.18
C ILE A 268 16.68 -10.07 13.80
N GLY A 269 16.26 -8.90 13.32
CA GLY A 269 15.82 -8.66 11.95
C GLY A 269 14.32 -8.86 11.71
N GLY A 270 13.54 -9.18 12.74
CA GLY A 270 12.08 -9.23 12.68
C GLY A 270 11.45 -7.93 13.17
N TYR A 271 10.13 -7.83 13.01
CA TYR A 271 9.33 -6.78 13.66
C TYR A 271 8.60 -7.31 14.87
N ASP A 272 8.54 -6.48 15.89
CA ASP A 272 7.91 -6.73 17.17
C ASP A 272 6.85 -5.66 17.42
N VAL A 273 5.72 -6.05 18.03
CA VAL A 273 4.67 -5.10 18.44
C VAL A 273 4.71 -4.93 19.96
N ILE A 274 4.56 -3.72 20.46
CA ILE A 274 4.35 -3.45 21.88
C ILE A 274 3.07 -2.63 22.06
N MET A 275 2.35 -2.87 23.16
CA MET A 275 1.18 -2.07 23.53
C MET A 275 1.48 -1.37 24.84
N LEU A 276 1.36 -0.04 24.87
CA LEU A 276 1.51 0.77 26.07
C LEU A 276 0.11 1.06 26.62
N LYS A 277 -0.15 0.64 27.86
CA LYS A 277 -1.50 0.57 28.46
C LYS A 277 -1.77 1.63 29.53
N GLY A 278 -0.83 2.55 29.75
CA GLY A 278 -0.90 3.61 30.76
C GLY A 278 -1.42 4.93 30.19
N ILE A 279 -1.50 5.94 31.06
CA ILE A 279 -1.95 7.29 30.70
C ILE A 279 -0.92 7.92 29.77
N THR A 280 -1.40 8.64 28.75
CA THR A 280 -0.55 9.42 27.84
C THR A 280 -0.61 10.89 28.21
N ASP A 281 0.54 11.55 28.25
CA ASP A 281 0.65 13.00 28.33
C ASP A 281 1.17 13.52 26.97
N SER A 282 0.51 14.52 26.39
CA SER A 282 1.01 15.27 25.23
C SER A 282 1.51 16.65 25.68
N THR A 283 2.66 17.06 25.14
CA THR A 283 3.25 18.37 25.39
C THR A 283 3.64 19.04 24.09
N ASP A 284 3.03 20.19 23.82
CA ASP A 284 3.28 20.99 22.61
C ASP A 284 4.42 21.97 22.88
N GLU A 285 5.53 21.87 22.15
CA GLU A 285 6.64 22.82 22.23
C GLU A 285 6.71 23.66 20.95
N ILE A 286 6.36 24.96 21.07
CA ILE A 286 6.47 25.92 19.97
C ILE A 286 7.83 26.63 20.08
N GLN A 287 8.79 26.27 19.24
CA GLN A 287 10.07 26.95 19.17
C GLN A 287 10.04 28.01 18.07
N ARG A 288 10.12 29.29 18.48
CA ARG A 288 10.30 30.41 17.54
C ARG A 288 11.78 30.72 17.41
N THR A 289 12.35 30.45 16.24
CA THR A 289 13.72 30.84 15.94
C THR A 289 13.68 32.13 15.13
N VAL A 290 14.26 33.20 15.68
CA VAL A 290 14.47 34.46 14.96
C VAL A 290 15.85 34.39 14.33
N GLY A 291 15.89 34.13 13.03
CA GLY A 291 17.13 34.17 12.26
C GLY A 291 17.36 35.58 11.72
N PHE A 292 18.47 36.21 12.10
CA PHE A 292 18.94 37.43 11.41
C PHE A 292 19.65 37.00 10.14
N PHE A 293 18.94 36.93 9.03
CA PHE A 293 19.60 36.90 7.72
C PHE A 293 20.09 38.30 7.38
N GLN A 294 21.15 38.41 6.60
CA GLN A 294 21.77 39.68 6.21
C GLN A 294 20.96 40.42 5.13
N THR A 295 19.64 40.46 5.31
CA THR A 295 18.64 41.24 4.59
C THR A 295 17.62 41.74 5.63
N GLU A 296 17.05 42.92 5.41
CA GLU A 296 16.34 43.73 6.44
C GLU A 296 15.02 43.14 6.99
N ASP A 297 14.67 41.88 6.69
CA ASP A 297 13.42 41.27 7.13
C ASP A 297 13.61 40.36 8.36
N ILE A 298 12.87 40.65 9.43
CA ILE A 298 12.74 39.78 10.59
C ILE A 298 11.78 38.65 10.22
N ILE A 299 12.30 37.55 9.67
CA ILE A 299 11.50 36.35 9.44
C ILE A 299 11.46 35.57 10.75
N THR A 300 10.25 35.44 11.32
CA THR A 300 10.02 34.56 12.47
C THR A 300 9.70 33.18 11.94
N HIS A 301 10.63 32.23 12.08
CA HIS A 301 10.34 30.82 11.78
C HIS A 301 9.76 30.18 13.05
N SER A 302 8.61 29.54 12.93
CA SER A 302 7.93 28.85 14.02
C SER A 302 7.98 27.36 13.73
N ASP A 303 8.93 26.66 14.35
CA ASP A 303 8.94 25.21 14.34
C ASP A 303 7.90 24.72 15.35
N PHE A 304 6.85 24.07 14.87
CA PHE A 304 5.91 23.34 15.72
C PHE A 304 6.46 21.93 15.95
N LYS A 305 6.73 21.56 17.21
CA LYS A 305 7.22 20.22 17.58
C LYS A 305 6.38 19.65 18.70
N GLU A 306 5.49 18.73 18.36
CA GLU A 306 4.75 17.96 19.35
C GLU A 306 5.63 16.88 19.96
N SER A 307 5.41 16.62 21.25
CA SER A 307 6.08 15.55 21.97
C SER A 307 5.08 14.78 22.80
N TYR A 308 5.20 13.47 22.77
CA TYR A 308 4.26 12.54 23.36
C TYR A 308 4.97 11.69 24.40
N SER A 309 4.29 11.42 25.52
CA SER A 309 4.74 10.49 26.56
C SER A 309 3.69 9.42 26.78
N ALA A 310 3.98 8.18 26.38
CA ALA A 310 3.08 7.06 26.57
C ALA A 310 3.59 6.14 27.68
N ASN A 311 2.80 5.93 28.75
CA ASN A 311 3.17 5.02 29.83
C ASN A 311 2.83 3.56 29.48
N SER A 312 3.73 2.63 29.80
CA SER A 312 3.55 1.19 29.54
C SER A 312 2.48 0.53 30.44
N GLY A 313 2.03 1.19 31.49
CA GLY A 313 1.44 0.53 32.66
C GLY A 313 2.49 -0.33 33.37
N PHE A 314 2.03 -1.23 34.26
CA PHE A 314 2.93 -2.15 34.94
C PHE A 314 3.45 -3.23 33.98
N LEU A 315 4.75 -3.23 33.70
CA LEU A 315 5.41 -4.15 32.76
C LEU A 315 5.25 -5.63 33.13
N ILE A 316 5.09 -5.93 34.42
CA ILE A 316 4.84 -7.30 34.91
C ILE A 316 3.50 -7.87 34.43
N THR A 317 2.55 -7.01 34.07
CA THR A 317 1.25 -7.43 33.51
C THR A 317 1.37 -7.84 32.04
N GLN A 318 2.37 -7.27 31.33
CA GLN A 318 2.63 -7.58 29.92
C GLN A 318 3.65 -8.71 29.74
N TYR A 319 4.65 -8.78 30.63
CA TYR A 319 5.73 -9.76 30.61
C TYR A 319 5.87 -10.39 32.00
N LYS A 320 5.77 -11.72 32.09
CA LYS A 320 5.89 -12.44 33.38
C LYS A 320 7.30 -12.41 33.99
N ASP A 321 8.31 -11.94 33.25
CA ASP A 321 9.68 -11.77 33.74
C ASP A 321 10.15 -10.31 33.53
N PRO A 322 10.41 -9.55 34.60
CA PRO A 322 10.90 -8.17 34.51
C PRO A 322 12.22 -8.04 33.73
N LYS A 323 13.10 -9.05 33.76
CA LYS A 323 14.37 -9.01 33.02
C LYS A 323 14.15 -9.12 31.52
N SER A 324 13.20 -9.94 31.10
CA SER A 324 12.75 -10.03 29.70
C SER A 324 12.06 -8.75 29.24
N ALA A 325 11.20 -8.15 30.08
CA ALA A 325 10.55 -6.87 29.79
C ALA A 325 11.59 -5.76 29.52
N LYS A 326 12.61 -5.66 30.38
CA LYS A 326 13.70 -4.68 30.22
C LYS A 326 14.43 -4.83 28.89
N LYS A 327 14.75 -6.07 28.48
CA LYS A 327 15.41 -6.31 27.19
C LYS A 327 14.53 -5.86 26.03
N TYR A 328 13.25 -6.20 26.07
CA TYR A 328 12.31 -5.86 25.01
C TYR A 328 12.09 -4.34 24.87
N ILE A 329 12.06 -3.61 25.98
CA ILE A 329 11.98 -2.13 25.96
C ILE A 329 13.27 -1.52 25.40
N ILE A 330 14.43 -2.07 25.76
CA ILE A 330 15.71 -1.61 25.20
C ILE A 330 15.73 -1.81 23.67
N GLU A 331 15.13 -2.87 23.15
CA GLU A 331 14.98 -3.08 21.71
C GLU A 331 14.10 -2.00 21.06
N LEU A 332 12.98 -1.64 21.69
CA LEU A 332 12.13 -0.54 21.21
C LEU A 332 12.92 0.78 21.10
N ILE A 333 13.58 1.23 22.18
CA ILE A 333 14.27 2.53 22.15
C ILE A 333 15.49 2.53 21.22
N ASN A 334 16.19 1.40 21.08
CA ASN A 334 17.34 1.32 20.18
C ASN A 334 16.95 1.04 18.73
N SER A 335 15.68 0.78 18.45
CA SER A 335 15.23 0.54 17.09
C SER A 335 15.37 1.79 16.24
N ARG A 336 15.76 1.59 14.99
CA ARG A 336 15.84 2.66 13.98
C ARG A 336 14.52 2.87 13.25
N GLU A 337 13.60 1.92 13.38
CA GLU A 337 12.36 1.85 12.63
C GLU A 337 11.25 1.57 13.66
N ILE A 338 10.53 2.62 14.05
CA ILE A 338 9.43 2.54 15.02
C ILE A 338 8.25 3.29 14.42
N TYR A 339 7.08 2.66 14.49
CA TYR A 339 5.84 3.23 14.00
C TYR A 339 4.75 3.08 15.07
N GLU A 340 3.96 4.12 15.27
CA GLU A 340 2.70 4.04 15.99
C GLU A 340 1.62 3.50 15.06
N ILE A 341 0.80 2.57 15.55
CA ILE A 341 -0.32 2.00 14.79
C ILE A 341 -1.59 2.79 15.15
N LEU A 342 -2.08 3.58 14.20
CA LEU A 342 -3.37 4.30 14.31
C LEU A 342 -4.34 3.78 13.25
N GLY A 343 -5.35 3.01 13.69
CA GLY A 343 -6.26 2.35 12.75
C GLY A 343 -5.53 1.37 11.84
N GLN A 344 -5.45 1.68 10.54
CA GLN A 344 -4.71 0.89 9.54
C GLN A 344 -3.39 1.57 9.10
N GLU A 345 -3.04 2.71 9.70
CA GLU A 345 -1.86 3.49 9.35
C GLU A 345 -0.71 3.23 10.31
N PHE A 346 0.50 3.32 9.76
CA PHE A 346 1.76 3.22 10.49
C PHE A 346 2.47 4.56 10.47
N ILE A 347 2.44 5.26 11.59
CA ILE A 347 2.99 6.61 11.69
C ILE A 347 4.41 6.54 12.26
N PRO A 348 5.45 6.98 11.52
CA PRO A 348 6.83 6.87 11.99
C PRO A 348 7.09 7.76 13.21
N VAL A 349 7.74 7.20 14.22
CA VAL A 349 8.07 7.88 15.48
C VAL A 349 9.56 7.82 15.81
N ILE A 350 10.06 8.89 16.43
CA ILE A 350 11.44 9.02 16.88
C ILE A 350 11.46 9.07 18.41
N PRO A 351 12.13 8.13 19.10
CA PRO A 351 12.32 8.18 20.54
C PRO A 351 13.07 9.46 20.95
N SER A 352 12.53 10.19 21.92
CA SER A 352 13.16 11.38 22.50
C SER A 352 14.14 11.03 23.61
N ASP A 353 13.91 9.91 24.30
CA ASP A 353 14.70 9.51 25.46
C ASP A 353 16.07 8.96 25.09
N LYS A 354 17.12 9.61 25.59
CA LYS A 354 18.50 9.10 25.52
C LYS A 354 18.89 8.25 26.74
N LYS A 355 18.01 8.15 27.75
CA LYS A 355 18.24 7.45 29.02
C LYS A 355 16.93 6.84 29.51
N ILE A 356 16.98 5.58 29.94
CA ILE A 356 15.84 4.91 30.57
C ILE A 356 16.26 4.30 31.90
N SER A 357 15.44 4.53 32.94
CA SER A 357 15.59 3.90 34.25
C SER A 357 14.41 2.97 34.50
N ILE A 358 14.56 1.70 34.12
CA ILE A 358 13.49 0.68 34.23
C ILE A 358 13.51 -0.01 35.60
N THR A 359 14.65 -0.01 36.29
CA THR A 359 14.86 -0.79 37.50
C THR A 359 15.58 0.02 38.57
N ARG A 360 14.99 0.10 39.76
CA ARG A 360 15.65 0.45 41.02
C ARG A 360 15.67 -0.80 41.90
N ASP A 361 16.73 -0.99 42.67
CA ASP A 361 16.81 -2.09 43.64
C ASP A 361 15.61 -2.00 44.63
N ASP A 362 15.01 -3.15 44.96
CA ASP A 362 13.80 -3.31 45.80
C ASP A 362 12.46 -2.76 45.27
N GLU A 363 12.37 -2.30 44.01
CA GLU A 363 11.09 -2.04 43.33
C GLU A 363 10.63 -3.28 42.54
N PHE A 364 9.37 -3.70 42.66
CA PHE A 364 8.80 -4.87 41.96
C PHE A 364 7.75 -4.53 40.90
N LEU A 365 7.29 -3.27 40.87
CA LEU A 365 6.29 -2.75 39.94
C LEU A 365 6.95 -1.75 38.99
N TYR A 366 7.47 -2.27 37.89
CA TYR A 366 8.15 -1.45 36.89
C TYR A 366 7.13 -0.88 35.90
N SER A 367 7.26 0.41 35.60
CA SER A 367 6.60 1.06 34.48
C SER A 367 7.65 1.84 33.69
N PHE A 368 7.34 2.11 32.43
CA PHE A 368 8.21 2.82 31.52
C PHE A 368 7.38 3.88 30.80
N ASN A 369 7.91 5.10 30.72
CA ASN A 369 7.36 6.15 29.87
C ASN A 369 8.16 6.18 28.58
N PHE A 370 7.48 5.94 27.46
CA PHE A 370 8.06 6.10 26.15
C PHE A 370 7.83 7.53 25.68
N ASN A 371 8.88 8.36 25.72
CA ASN A 371 8.80 9.71 25.16
C ASN A 371 9.22 9.67 23.69
N TYR A 372 8.37 10.17 22.79
CA TYR A 372 8.58 10.16 21.35
C TYR A 372 8.04 11.41 20.66
N LYS A 373 8.42 11.59 19.40
CA LYS A 373 7.86 12.59 18.47
C LYS A 373 7.55 11.92 17.14
N TYR A 374 6.61 12.44 16.37
CA TYR A 374 6.45 11.99 15.00
C TYR A 374 7.65 12.39 14.14
N ALA A 375 7.97 11.57 13.13
CA ALA A 375 9.17 11.77 12.31
C ALA A 375 8.99 12.87 11.23
N TYR A 376 7.78 13.37 11.03
CA TYR A 376 7.48 14.52 10.18
C TYR A 376 7.40 15.81 11.02
N ALA A 377 7.66 16.95 10.36
CA ALA A 377 7.46 18.27 10.92
C ALA A 377 6.22 18.87 10.26
N ASP A 378 5.18 19.16 11.04
CA ASP A 378 4.04 19.91 10.55
C ASP A 378 4.35 21.41 10.56
N GLU A 379 4.34 22.03 9.38
CA GLU A 379 4.42 23.49 9.25
C GLU A 379 3.08 24.17 9.58
N PHE A 380 1.99 23.40 9.61
CA PHE A 380 0.62 23.89 9.77
C PHE A 380 -0.13 23.07 10.82
N TYR A 381 -0.74 23.74 11.79
CA TYR A 381 -1.62 23.10 12.77
C TYR A 381 -2.99 22.81 12.13
N SER A 382 -3.42 21.55 12.16
CA SER A 382 -4.79 21.15 11.81
C SER A 382 -5.31 20.19 12.88
N THR A 383 -6.56 20.35 13.32
CA THR A 383 -7.14 19.48 14.35
C THR A 383 -7.67 18.21 13.72
N PHE A 384 -7.07 17.07 14.04
CA PHE A 384 -7.68 15.75 13.83
C PHE A 384 -8.42 15.35 15.10
N ASP A 385 -9.74 15.22 15.05
CA ASP A 385 -10.54 14.81 16.20
C ASP A 385 -10.52 13.26 16.28
N GLU A 386 -9.67 12.71 17.16
CA GLU A 386 -9.49 11.25 17.37
C GLU A 386 -10.80 10.53 17.80
N THR A 387 -11.88 11.25 18.08
CA THR A 387 -13.13 10.67 18.62
C THR A 387 -14.15 10.18 17.58
N GLN A 388 -13.90 10.30 16.27
CA GLN A 388 -14.90 10.01 15.23
C GLN A 388 -15.01 8.55 14.73
N TYR A 389 -14.29 7.58 15.31
CA TYR A 389 -14.35 6.16 14.88
C TYR A 389 -15.37 5.28 15.63
N PHE A 390 -16.58 5.79 15.93
CA PHE A 390 -17.73 4.94 16.31
C PHE A 390 -19.06 5.41 15.70
N ASN A 391 -19.46 4.72 14.63
CA ASN A 391 -20.79 4.59 13.99
C ASN A 391 -21.53 5.85 13.43
N PRO A 392 -22.14 5.73 12.24
CA PRO A 392 -22.67 6.86 11.47
C PRO A 392 -24.08 7.24 11.92
N ILE A 393 -24.26 8.51 12.31
CA ILE A 393 -25.57 9.18 12.26
C ILE A 393 -25.38 10.51 11.54
N ILE A 394 -26.03 10.60 10.39
CA ILE A 394 -26.15 11.79 9.55
C ILE A 394 -26.75 12.95 10.36
N MET A 395 -26.07 14.09 10.39
CA MET A 395 -26.72 15.40 10.51
C MET A 395 -25.88 16.49 9.83
N TYR A 396 -26.34 16.92 8.65
CA TYR A 396 -25.91 18.17 8.02
C TYR A 396 -26.35 19.37 8.87
N ARG A 397 -25.45 20.36 9.06
CA ARG A 397 -25.88 21.75 9.23
C ARG A 397 -24.81 22.76 8.80
N ASN A 398 -25.04 23.31 7.61
CA ASN A 398 -24.67 24.63 7.05
C ASN A 398 -23.57 25.45 7.73
N GLY A 399 -22.49 25.65 6.98
CA GLY A 399 -21.61 26.83 7.06
C GLY A 399 -21.13 27.18 5.65
N ILE A 400 -21.69 28.24 5.09
CA ILE A 400 -21.33 28.83 3.79
C ILE A 400 -19.90 29.38 3.87
N VAL A 401 -19.00 28.95 2.99
CA VAL A 401 -17.92 29.82 2.47
C VAL A 401 -17.78 29.57 0.97
N THR A 402 -17.74 30.69 0.27
CA THR A 402 -17.87 30.92 -1.17
C THR A 402 -16.83 30.22 -2.05
N ASN A 403 -17.33 29.68 -3.17
CA ASN A 403 -16.58 29.39 -4.38
C ASN A 403 -15.60 30.52 -4.73
N ALA A 404 -14.30 30.20 -4.79
CA ALA A 404 -13.35 30.89 -5.66
C ALA A 404 -13.00 29.92 -6.80
N ILE A 405 -13.79 30.04 -7.85
CA ILE A 405 -13.58 29.46 -9.16
C ILE A 405 -12.54 30.33 -9.89
N GLN A 406 -11.68 29.69 -10.68
CA GLN A 406 -10.82 30.26 -11.74
C GLN A 406 -9.58 31.08 -11.34
N GLY A 407 -8.43 30.65 -11.86
CA GLY A 407 -7.18 31.42 -11.88
C GLY A 407 -5.96 30.50 -11.99
N GLN A 408 -5.44 30.28 -13.20
CA GLN A 408 -4.15 29.60 -13.40
C GLN A 408 -3.02 30.60 -13.10
N ILE A 409 -2.13 30.26 -12.16
CA ILE A 409 -0.98 31.08 -11.78
C ILE A 409 0.24 30.55 -12.52
N ALA A 410 0.88 31.38 -13.33
CA ALA A 410 2.23 31.15 -13.84
C ALA A 410 3.21 32.03 -13.06
N VAL A 411 4.30 31.44 -12.56
CA VAL A 411 5.41 32.16 -11.92
C VAL A 411 6.54 32.24 -12.95
N LEU A 412 7.01 33.45 -13.26
CA LEU A 412 8.14 33.70 -14.17
C LEU A 412 9.27 34.37 -13.38
N ASP A 413 10.44 33.75 -13.34
CA ASP A 413 11.68 34.34 -12.80
C ASP A 413 12.45 35.05 -13.92
N PHE A 414 12.74 36.33 -13.74
CA PHE A 414 13.60 37.10 -14.66
C PHE A 414 14.93 37.41 -13.98
N GLU A 415 16.00 36.73 -14.41
CA GLU A 415 17.37 37.21 -14.20
C GLU A 415 17.81 38.02 -15.43
N ALA A 416 17.79 39.35 -15.33
CA ALA A 416 18.52 40.20 -16.26
C ALA A 416 19.25 41.32 -15.50
N MET A 417 20.56 41.35 -15.68
CA MET A 417 21.49 42.40 -15.28
C MET A 417 20.99 43.78 -15.75
N ILE A 418 21.14 44.83 -14.92
CA ILE A 418 21.75 46.13 -15.24
C ILE A 418 21.86 47.01 -13.97
N ASN A 419 23.04 47.59 -13.76
CA ASN A 419 23.29 48.74 -12.89
C ASN A 419 22.72 50.01 -13.54
N ALA A 420 21.60 50.55 -13.07
CA ALA A 420 21.26 51.99 -13.09
C ALA A 420 19.88 52.27 -12.47
N ASP A 421 19.79 53.32 -11.67
CA ASP A 421 18.54 53.87 -11.13
C ASP A 421 17.58 54.33 -12.26
N ILE A 422 16.56 53.54 -12.58
CA ILE A 422 15.47 53.91 -13.49
C ILE A 422 14.15 53.41 -12.90
N ASN A 423 13.17 54.30 -12.72
CA ASN A 423 11.78 53.90 -12.45
C ASN A 423 11.18 53.26 -13.71
N VAL A 424 10.85 51.97 -13.63
CA VAL A 424 10.19 51.22 -14.71
C VAL A 424 8.76 50.90 -14.26
N ASP A 425 7.80 51.50 -14.96
CA ASP A 425 6.40 51.13 -15.00
C ASP A 425 6.24 50.11 -16.14
N PHE A 426 5.33 49.17 -15.97
CA PHE A 426 5.03 48.17 -16.99
C PHE A 426 3.57 48.30 -17.38
N GLU A 427 3.31 48.46 -18.68
CA GLU A 427 1.96 48.49 -19.24
C GLU A 427 1.69 47.16 -19.93
N ILE A 428 0.71 46.39 -19.44
CA ILE A 428 0.30 45.11 -20.02
C ILE A 428 -0.95 45.36 -20.87
N ASN A 429 -0.82 45.12 -22.18
CA ASN A 429 -1.88 45.39 -23.15
C ASN A 429 -2.46 44.07 -23.67
N TRP A 430 -3.69 43.74 -23.25
CA TRP A 430 -4.33 42.43 -23.51
C TRP A 430 -5.07 42.34 -24.86
N GLY A 431 -4.68 43.13 -25.85
CA GLY A 431 -5.40 43.27 -27.11
C GLY A 431 -6.68 44.12 -27.01
N PRO A 432 -7.40 44.34 -28.13
CA PRO A 432 -8.34 45.46 -28.28
C PRO A 432 -9.61 45.40 -27.40
N ASP A 433 -9.88 44.31 -26.68
CA ASP A 433 -11.15 44.09 -25.96
C ASP A 433 -11.00 43.76 -24.46
N VAL A 434 -9.80 43.92 -23.87
CA VAL A 434 -9.58 43.63 -22.44
C VAL A 434 -8.97 44.86 -21.75
N GLY A 435 -9.59 45.28 -20.65
CA GLY A 435 -9.26 46.51 -19.93
C GLY A 435 -7.79 46.56 -19.45
N ILE A 436 -7.24 47.77 -19.44
CA ILE A 436 -5.86 48.07 -19.05
C ILE A 436 -5.67 47.82 -17.55
N THR A 437 -4.67 47.01 -17.20
CA THR A 437 -4.23 46.84 -15.80
C THR A 437 -2.88 47.55 -15.65
N THR A 438 -2.86 48.67 -14.92
CA THR A 438 -1.62 49.41 -14.64
C THR A 438 -0.94 48.84 -13.40
N ILE A 439 0.33 48.46 -13.50
CA ILE A 439 1.15 48.02 -12.35
C ILE A 439 2.03 49.20 -11.96
N ASN A 440 1.76 49.80 -10.80
CA ASN A 440 2.61 50.86 -10.25
C ASN A 440 3.74 50.25 -9.42
N THR A 441 4.98 50.60 -9.73
CA THR A 441 6.10 50.43 -8.79
C THR A 441 6.27 51.72 -7.98
N ALA A 442 6.54 51.60 -6.67
CA ALA A 442 6.82 52.75 -5.82
C ALA A 442 8.19 52.58 -5.17
N LEU A 443 9.05 53.58 -5.37
CA LEU A 443 10.33 53.71 -4.69
C LEU A 443 10.06 54.12 -3.23
N VAL A 444 10.34 53.25 -2.26
CA VAL A 444 10.32 53.59 -0.83
C VAL A 444 11.74 53.42 -0.30
N ASP A 445 12.34 54.52 0.14
CA ASP A 445 13.65 54.57 0.81
C ASP A 445 14.86 54.01 0.04
N GLY A 446 14.87 54.12 -1.29
CA GLY A 446 16.06 53.84 -2.10
C GLY A 446 16.42 52.36 -2.25
N VAL A 447 15.51 51.45 -1.89
CA VAL A 447 15.66 50.00 -2.11
C VAL A 447 14.46 49.51 -2.93
N TRP A 448 14.75 48.86 -4.06
CA TRP A 448 13.75 48.17 -4.86
C TRP A 448 13.24 46.94 -4.09
N LYS A 449 11.97 46.93 -3.67
CA LYS A 449 11.33 45.72 -3.13
C LYS A 449 10.65 44.95 -4.27
N PRO A 450 10.78 43.61 -4.34
CA PRO A 450 10.04 42.82 -5.31
C PRO A 450 8.56 42.86 -4.91
N LEU A 451 7.73 43.47 -5.74
CA LEU A 451 6.29 43.31 -5.65
C LEU A 451 5.95 41.94 -6.26
N GLN A 452 5.49 41.01 -5.43
CA GLN A 452 4.88 39.77 -5.89
C GLN A 452 3.57 40.15 -6.62
N THR A 453 3.63 40.33 -7.93
CA THR A 453 2.43 40.58 -8.74
C THR A 453 1.94 39.26 -9.33
N SER A 454 0.81 38.77 -8.84
CA SER A 454 0.04 37.73 -9.50
C SER A 454 -0.69 38.33 -10.70
N ILE A 455 -0.41 37.82 -11.90
CA ILE A 455 -1.18 38.15 -13.10
C ILE A 455 -2.32 37.15 -13.20
N GLU A 456 -3.56 37.59 -12.98
CA GLU A 456 -4.75 36.77 -13.23
C GLU A 456 -5.01 36.71 -14.74
N ILE A 457 -4.90 35.51 -15.33
CA ILE A 457 -5.27 35.27 -16.73
C ILE A 457 -6.81 35.20 -16.81
N PRO A 458 -7.46 35.99 -17.68
CA PRO A 458 -8.91 35.95 -17.83
C PRO A 458 -9.39 34.55 -18.22
N ALA A 459 -10.52 34.10 -17.66
CA ALA A 459 -11.13 32.79 -17.93
C ALA A 459 -11.48 32.50 -19.40
N ASN A 460 -11.35 33.51 -20.27
CA ASN A 460 -11.76 33.49 -21.67
C ASN A 460 -10.57 33.49 -22.65
N ALA A 461 -9.33 33.43 -22.15
CA ALA A 461 -8.14 33.44 -23.00
C ALA A 461 -8.09 32.19 -23.89
N THR A 462 -7.97 32.38 -25.20
CA THR A 462 -7.87 31.30 -26.20
C THR A 462 -6.41 30.89 -26.44
N LEU A 463 -6.21 29.67 -26.96
CA LEU A 463 -4.89 29.15 -27.36
C LEU A 463 -4.17 30.14 -28.31
N ASP A 464 -2.87 30.34 -28.10
CA ASP A 464 -1.96 31.20 -28.88
C ASP A 464 -2.19 32.72 -28.77
N GLN A 465 -1.94 33.30 -27.59
CA GLN A 465 -1.78 34.75 -27.44
C GLN A 465 -0.38 35.13 -26.96
N GLN A 466 0.16 36.19 -27.55
CA GLN A 466 1.41 36.81 -27.12
C GLN A 466 1.09 37.87 -26.07
N ILE A 467 1.72 37.80 -24.91
CA ILE A 467 1.71 38.91 -23.96
C ILE A 467 2.84 39.85 -24.39
N GLU A 468 2.48 41.03 -24.90
CA GLU A 468 3.43 42.10 -25.18
C GLU A 468 3.63 42.92 -23.91
N ILE A 469 4.81 42.80 -23.30
CA ILE A 469 5.25 43.64 -22.18
C ILE A 469 6.10 44.76 -22.77
N THR A 470 5.66 46.00 -22.60
CA THR A 470 6.47 47.17 -23.00
C THR A 470 7.06 47.81 -21.75
N ASP A 471 8.37 48.02 -21.76
CA ASP A 471 9.05 48.76 -20.69
C ASP A 471 8.96 50.29 -20.90
N ASN A 472 9.32 51.05 -19.86
CA ASN A 472 9.32 52.52 -19.88
C ASN A 472 10.29 53.18 -20.87
N ILE A 473 11.18 52.42 -21.51
CA ILE A 473 12.09 52.92 -22.56
C ILE A 473 11.67 52.46 -23.97
N GLY A 474 10.51 51.80 -24.10
CA GLY A 474 9.95 51.35 -25.36
C GLY A 474 10.45 49.98 -25.84
N GLY A 475 11.15 49.23 -24.99
CA GLY A 475 11.51 47.83 -25.22
C GLY A 475 10.26 46.94 -25.16
N ARG A 476 10.04 46.14 -26.21
CA ARG A 476 8.89 45.23 -26.33
C ARG A 476 9.37 43.79 -26.14
N TYR A 477 8.76 43.08 -25.21
CA TYR A 477 9.02 41.67 -24.92
C TYR A 477 7.75 40.88 -25.21
N LEU A 478 7.86 39.88 -26.09
CA LEU A 478 6.76 38.99 -26.43
C LEU A 478 6.96 37.68 -25.65
N ILE A 479 5.99 37.33 -24.81
CA ILE A 479 5.96 36.04 -24.12
C ILE A 479 4.87 35.19 -24.78
N ASP A 480 5.29 34.12 -25.43
CA ASP A 480 4.40 33.08 -25.91
C ASP A 480 4.02 32.18 -24.73
N TYR A 481 2.72 31.94 -24.49
CA TYR A 481 2.26 30.94 -23.53
C TYR A 481 1.13 30.08 -24.12
N THR A 482 1.14 28.78 -23.80
CA THR A 482 0.12 27.82 -24.25
C THR A 482 -0.45 27.11 -23.03
N ILE A 483 -1.76 27.25 -22.78
CA ILE A 483 -2.46 26.45 -21.77
C ILE A 483 -2.79 25.10 -22.39
N THR A 484 -1.93 24.10 -22.20
CA THR A 484 -2.23 22.74 -22.66
C THR A 484 -3.11 22.01 -21.64
N GLU A 485 -4.29 21.56 -22.07
CA GLU A 485 -5.07 20.57 -21.33
C GLU A 485 -4.21 19.31 -21.12
N ALA A 486 -4.32 18.69 -19.94
CA ALA A 486 -3.50 17.54 -19.55
C ALA A 486 -4.32 16.47 -18.84
N ILE A 487 -4.14 15.20 -19.21
CA ILE A 487 -4.54 14.07 -18.36
C ILE A 487 -3.47 13.91 -17.29
N VAL A 488 -3.88 13.79 -16.03
CA VAL A 488 -2.96 13.66 -14.89
C VAL A 488 -3.16 12.31 -14.24
N LEU A 489 -2.10 11.52 -14.18
CA LEU A 489 -2.06 10.25 -13.45
C LEU A 489 -1.20 10.44 -12.22
N ASN A 490 -1.73 10.07 -11.05
CA ASN A 490 -0.92 9.95 -9.84
C ASN A 490 -0.59 8.48 -9.65
N THR A 491 0.67 8.18 -9.34
CA THR A 491 1.15 6.80 -9.20
C THR A 491 1.91 6.67 -7.90
N ASP A 492 1.52 5.68 -7.10
CA ASP A 492 2.25 5.31 -5.90
C ASP A 492 3.40 4.37 -6.28
N GLN A 493 4.62 4.89 -6.28
CA GLN A 493 5.84 4.14 -6.54
C GLN A 493 6.62 3.89 -5.25
N THR A 494 5.93 3.67 -4.12
CA THR A 494 6.54 3.15 -2.87
C THR A 494 7.30 1.85 -3.09
N ILE A 495 6.92 1.07 -4.10
CA ILE A 495 7.72 0.00 -4.70
C ILE A 495 7.95 0.39 -6.14
N LEU A 496 9.21 0.38 -6.57
CA LEU A 496 9.57 0.62 -7.98
C LEU A 496 8.90 -0.42 -8.86
N GLN A 497 7.93 0.04 -9.65
CA GLN A 497 7.20 -0.76 -10.62
C GLN A 497 7.23 -0.04 -11.96
N GLN A 498 7.53 -0.80 -13.02
CA GLN A 498 7.44 -0.27 -14.37
C GLN A 498 6.00 0.18 -14.63
N ILE A 499 5.85 1.40 -15.16
CA ILE A 499 4.56 1.96 -15.55
C ILE A 499 4.42 1.79 -17.05
N GLY A 500 3.39 1.06 -17.50
CA GLY A 500 2.99 0.91 -18.89
C GLY A 500 1.69 1.63 -19.18
N ILE A 501 1.70 2.61 -20.08
CA ILE A 501 0.50 3.32 -20.54
C ILE A 501 0.41 3.17 -22.05
N GLU A 502 -0.72 2.67 -22.54
CA GLU A 502 -1.01 2.60 -23.96
C GLU A 502 -2.17 3.52 -24.31
N LEU A 503 -1.99 4.30 -25.38
CA LEU A 503 -3.02 5.18 -25.94
C LEU A 503 -3.18 4.90 -27.43
N VAL A 504 -4.42 4.80 -27.91
CA VAL A 504 -4.75 4.82 -29.34
C VAL A 504 -5.38 6.17 -29.66
N PHE A 505 -4.89 6.85 -30.69
CA PHE A 505 -5.39 8.16 -31.11
C PHE A 505 -5.36 8.30 -32.63
N ALA A 506 -6.40 8.94 -33.19
CA ALA A 506 -6.60 9.00 -34.65
C ALA A 506 -5.61 9.92 -35.38
N ALA A 507 -5.17 10.99 -34.71
CA ALA A 507 -4.25 11.98 -35.23
C ALA A 507 -3.69 12.83 -34.09
N GLY A 508 -2.58 13.51 -34.35
CA GLY A 508 -1.96 14.45 -33.41
C GLY A 508 -0.65 13.97 -32.82
N SER A 509 -0.15 14.71 -31.84
CA SER A 509 1.04 14.34 -31.07
C SER A 509 0.74 14.41 -29.58
N LEU A 510 1.10 13.35 -28.87
CA LEU A 510 0.95 13.23 -27.43
C LEU A 510 2.31 12.98 -26.79
N ILE A 511 2.52 13.55 -25.61
CA ILE A 511 3.76 13.40 -24.83
C ILE A 511 3.37 13.10 -23.39
N ALA A 512 3.99 12.07 -22.80
CA ALA A 512 4.00 11.85 -21.36
C ALA A 512 5.17 12.63 -20.75
N ILE A 513 4.87 13.44 -19.74
CA ILE A 513 5.84 14.07 -18.84
C ILE A 513 5.79 13.27 -17.54
N TRP A 514 6.86 12.54 -17.25
CA TRP A 514 7.00 11.71 -16.05
C TRP A 514 7.29 12.58 -14.83
N GLY A 515 7.03 12.05 -13.63
CA GLY A 515 7.13 12.81 -12.38
C GLY A 515 8.54 13.29 -12.03
N ASP A 516 9.58 12.74 -12.66
CA ASP A 516 10.98 13.18 -12.56
C ASP A 516 11.39 14.16 -13.67
N GLY A 517 10.46 14.57 -14.52
CA GLY A 517 10.65 15.52 -15.61
C GLY A 517 11.10 14.91 -16.92
N ALA A 518 11.25 13.58 -17.02
CA ALA A 518 11.52 12.94 -18.30
C ALA A 518 10.32 13.08 -19.26
N ASN A 519 10.59 13.18 -20.55
CA ASN A 519 9.56 13.31 -21.59
C ASN A 519 9.63 12.14 -22.56
N SER A 520 8.49 11.50 -22.79
CA SER A 520 8.36 10.39 -23.73
C SER A 520 7.23 10.63 -24.72
N PRO A 521 7.51 10.74 -26.03
CA PRO A 521 6.46 10.87 -27.05
C PRO A 521 5.69 9.56 -27.19
N PHE A 522 4.37 9.64 -27.34
CA PHE A 522 3.54 8.47 -27.64
C PHE A 522 3.59 8.13 -29.14
N VAL A 523 3.52 6.83 -29.42
CA VAL A 523 3.16 6.29 -30.73
C VAL A 523 1.83 5.57 -30.56
N SER A 524 0.82 5.94 -31.35
CA SER A 524 -0.54 5.38 -31.20
C SER A 524 -0.53 3.85 -31.27
N GLY A 525 -1.15 3.20 -30.28
CA GLY A 525 -1.26 1.74 -30.16
C GLY A 525 0.06 1.05 -29.80
N ILE A 526 1.02 1.78 -29.24
CA ILE A 526 2.24 1.21 -28.68
C ILE A 526 2.27 1.59 -27.19
N GLU A 527 2.38 0.56 -26.35
CA GLU A 527 2.58 0.73 -24.92
C GLU A 527 3.88 1.49 -24.63
N LEU A 528 3.75 2.58 -23.89
CA LEU A 528 4.85 3.38 -23.41
C LEU A 528 5.18 2.97 -21.98
N THR A 529 6.41 2.50 -21.76
CA THR A 529 6.88 2.08 -20.45
C THR A 529 7.87 3.07 -19.82
N TYR A 530 7.85 3.18 -18.50
CA TYR A 530 8.81 3.98 -17.74
C TYR A 530 9.16 3.35 -16.39
N ASP A 531 10.44 3.40 -16.05
CA ASP A 531 11.00 2.91 -14.78
C ASP A 531 11.56 4.09 -13.98
N TYR A 532 10.94 4.42 -12.85
CA TYR A 532 11.49 5.44 -11.96
C TYR A 532 12.75 4.94 -11.25
N ALA A 533 13.71 5.84 -11.04
CA ALA A 533 14.97 5.53 -10.38
C ALA A 533 14.87 5.52 -8.83
N SER A 534 13.80 6.09 -8.28
CA SER A 534 13.56 6.23 -6.84
C SER A 534 12.09 5.98 -6.49
N THR A 535 11.82 5.57 -5.25
CA THR A 535 10.47 5.40 -4.74
C THR A 535 9.90 6.74 -4.29
N ASP A 536 8.77 7.14 -4.85
CA ASP A 536 8.05 8.36 -4.48
C ASP A 536 6.60 8.29 -5.01
N ASP A 537 5.77 9.28 -4.69
CA ASP A 537 4.52 9.51 -5.40
C ASP A 537 4.79 10.40 -6.61
N TYR A 538 4.63 9.82 -7.80
CA TYR A 538 4.87 10.54 -9.03
C TYR A 538 3.58 10.98 -9.71
N LYS A 539 3.68 12.12 -10.39
CA LYS A 539 2.63 12.66 -11.24
C LYS A 539 3.06 12.58 -12.69
N ILE A 540 2.31 11.83 -13.49
CA ILE A 540 2.48 11.75 -14.94
C ILE A 540 1.49 12.71 -15.58
N SER A 541 1.95 13.58 -16.45
CA SER A 541 1.10 14.50 -17.21
C SER A 541 1.15 14.14 -18.69
N ILE A 542 0.02 13.78 -19.27
CA ILE A 542 -0.12 13.52 -20.71
C ILE A 542 -0.71 14.78 -21.34
N ILE A 543 0.03 15.38 -22.27
CA ILE A 543 -0.34 16.62 -22.96
C ILE A 543 -0.38 16.43 -24.48
N GLY A 544 -1.08 17.33 -25.18
CA GLY A 544 -1.18 17.37 -26.64
C GLY A 544 -2.63 17.28 -27.12
N ASP A 545 -2.85 16.59 -28.24
CA ASP A 545 -4.17 16.46 -28.89
C ASP A 545 -5.10 15.44 -28.19
N LEU A 546 -5.41 15.68 -26.91
CA LEU A 546 -6.16 14.74 -26.05
C LEU A 546 -7.56 14.37 -26.57
N ILE A 547 -8.19 15.24 -27.36
CA ILE A 547 -9.53 14.99 -27.92
C ILE A 547 -9.56 13.82 -28.91
N ASN A 548 -8.41 13.43 -29.47
CA ASN A 548 -8.31 12.36 -30.46
C ASN A 548 -8.02 10.99 -29.84
N ILE A 549 -7.86 10.89 -28.51
CA ILE A 549 -7.67 9.62 -27.82
C ILE A 549 -8.97 8.81 -27.89
N THR A 550 -8.89 7.62 -28.49
CA THR A 550 -10.00 6.67 -28.63
C THR A 550 -9.85 5.48 -27.69
N GLU A 551 -8.64 5.10 -27.32
CA GLU A 551 -8.40 4.04 -26.34
C GLU A 551 -7.40 4.50 -25.29
N PHE A 552 -7.71 4.20 -24.03
CA PHE A 552 -6.83 4.45 -22.88
C PHE A 552 -6.67 3.15 -22.11
N ILE A 553 -5.45 2.66 -22.02
CA ILE A 553 -5.11 1.41 -21.34
C ILE A 553 -4.01 1.71 -20.32
N ALA A 554 -4.25 1.33 -19.06
CA ALA A 554 -3.28 1.48 -18.01
C ALA A 554 -3.46 0.38 -16.96
N ASP A 555 -2.78 -0.74 -17.15
CA ASP A 555 -2.93 -1.91 -16.30
C ASP A 555 -1.73 -2.15 -15.39
N ASN A 556 -2.00 -2.52 -14.14
CA ASN A 556 -0.97 -2.91 -13.18
C ASN A 556 0.14 -1.84 -13.02
N ASN A 557 -0.27 -0.59 -12.85
CA ASN A 557 0.62 0.57 -12.81
C ASN A 557 0.70 1.27 -11.45
N ARG A 558 -0.01 0.74 -10.43
CA ARG A 558 -0.18 1.40 -9.13
C ARG A 558 -0.70 2.84 -9.24
N ILE A 559 -1.52 3.12 -10.25
CA ILE A 559 -2.16 4.43 -10.38
C ILE A 559 -3.12 4.62 -9.21
N THR A 560 -3.00 5.71 -8.48
CA THR A 560 -3.83 6.07 -7.31
C THR A 560 -4.93 7.05 -7.67
N ALA A 561 -4.76 7.84 -8.73
CA ALA A 561 -5.79 8.73 -9.25
C ALA A 561 -5.60 8.98 -10.75
N ILE A 562 -6.70 9.13 -11.46
CA ILE A 562 -6.74 9.63 -12.83
C ILE A 562 -7.61 10.87 -12.85
N ASN A 563 -6.99 12.01 -13.13
CA ASN A 563 -7.60 13.33 -13.05
C ASN A 563 -7.62 14.01 -14.41
N ARG A 564 -8.63 14.86 -14.60
CA ARG A 564 -8.75 15.74 -15.78
C ARG A 564 -8.80 14.97 -17.10
N ILE A 565 -9.41 13.77 -17.11
CA ILE A 565 -9.69 13.10 -18.38
C ILE A 565 -10.71 13.96 -19.14
N LYS A 566 -10.22 14.61 -20.19
CA LYS A 566 -11.01 15.40 -21.11
C LYS A 566 -10.60 15.01 -22.51
N THR A 567 -11.23 13.96 -22.99
CA THR A 567 -10.97 13.35 -24.30
C THR A 567 -12.24 13.37 -25.15
N GLY A 568 -12.13 12.93 -26.40
CA GLY A 568 -13.29 12.75 -27.27
C GLY A 568 -14.17 11.57 -26.85
N LEU A 569 -14.42 10.67 -27.80
CA LEU A 569 -15.11 9.42 -27.55
C LEU A 569 -14.08 8.31 -27.29
N LEU A 570 -14.05 7.81 -26.06
CA LEU A 570 -13.27 6.63 -25.68
C LEU A 570 -14.05 5.37 -26.06
N THR A 571 -13.61 4.70 -27.12
CA THR A 571 -14.13 3.39 -27.56
C THR A 571 -13.61 2.24 -26.71
N SER A 572 -12.53 2.47 -25.96
CA SER A 572 -12.04 1.54 -24.94
C SER A 572 -11.42 2.32 -23.79
N PHE A 573 -11.83 2.01 -22.57
CA PHE A 573 -11.19 2.49 -21.34
C PHE A 573 -10.89 1.28 -20.47
N ASP A 574 -9.61 0.94 -20.34
CA ASP A 574 -9.14 -0.24 -19.64
C ASP A 574 -8.15 0.15 -18.54
N VAL A 575 -8.56 0.00 -17.29
CA VAL A 575 -7.76 0.38 -16.12
C VAL A 575 -7.90 -0.68 -15.04
N GLU A 576 -7.05 -1.69 -15.12
CA GLU A 576 -7.12 -2.87 -14.26
C GLU A 576 -5.99 -2.94 -13.24
N ASN A 577 -6.29 -3.51 -12.06
CA ASN A 577 -5.27 -3.86 -11.06
C ASN A 577 -4.41 -2.66 -10.64
N ASN A 578 -5.04 -1.50 -10.45
CA ASN A 578 -4.40 -0.30 -9.93
C ASN A 578 -4.85 -0.03 -8.48
N LEU A 579 -4.42 1.10 -7.93
CA LEU A 579 -4.71 1.52 -6.56
C LEU A 579 -5.68 2.71 -6.54
N ILE A 580 -6.49 2.88 -7.59
CA ILE A 580 -7.36 4.04 -7.71
C ILE A 580 -8.39 4.00 -6.60
N PHE A 581 -8.50 5.07 -5.82
CA PHE A 581 -9.45 5.19 -4.73
C PHE A 581 -10.35 6.43 -4.91
N GLY A 582 -11.46 6.46 -4.19
CA GLY A 582 -12.39 7.60 -4.26
C GLY A 582 -13.24 7.58 -5.53
N THR A 583 -13.27 8.70 -6.25
CA THR A 583 -14.15 8.90 -7.42
C THR A 583 -13.34 8.89 -8.71
N LEU A 584 -13.75 8.06 -9.68
CA LEU A 584 -13.27 8.14 -11.06
C LEU A 584 -14.17 9.10 -11.84
N ASP A 585 -13.66 10.28 -12.18
CA ASP A 585 -14.42 11.31 -12.88
C ASP A 585 -14.15 11.32 -14.39
N LEU A 586 -15.14 10.85 -15.16
CA LEU A 586 -15.21 10.84 -16.61
C LEU A 586 -16.30 11.78 -17.13
N SER A 587 -16.73 12.77 -16.33
CA SER A 587 -17.79 13.71 -16.70
C SER A 587 -17.51 14.49 -18.00
N ASN A 588 -16.24 14.60 -18.38
CA ASN A 588 -15.76 15.30 -19.58
C ASN A 588 -15.28 14.36 -20.70
N SER A 589 -15.45 13.05 -20.54
CA SER A 589 -15.07 12.04 -21.53
C SER A 589 -16.24 11.13 -21.86
N LYS A 590 -16.56 11.02 -23.15
CA LYS A 590 -17.63 10.12 -23.60
C LYS A 590 -17.09 8.72 -23.71
N ILE A 591 -17.90 7.72 -23.37
CA ILE A 591 -17.51 6.31 -23.48
C ILE A 591 -18.40 5.54 -24.46
N SER A 592 -17.83 4.50 -25.07
CA SER A 592 -18.56 3.51 -25.87
C SER A 592 -17.85 2.17 -25.85
N ASN A 593 -18.53 1.13 -26.33
CA ASN A 593 -18.01 -0.20 -26.58
C ASN A 593 -17.40 -0.92 -25.37
N ASN A 594 -16.19 -0.58 -24.90
CA ASN A 594 -15.54 -1.25 -23.77
C ASN A 594 -15.26 -0.27 -22.62
N PHE A 595 -15.76 -0.61 -21.44
CA PHE A 595 -15.45 0.06 -20.20
C PHE A 595 -15.05 -0.97 -19.15
N VAL A 596 -13.78 -0.99 -18.79
CA VAL A 596 -13.19 -1.99 -17.90
C VAL A 596 -12.37 -1.30 -16.82
N VAL A 597 -12.85 -1.39 -15.59
CA VAL A 597 -12.21 -0.83 -14.40
C VAL A 597 -12.35 -1.84 -13.26
N LYS A 598 -11.45 -2.81 -13.19
CA LYS A 598 -11.55 -3.91 -12.23
C LYS A 598 -10.37 -3.99 -11.28
N SER A 599 -10.58 -4.54 -10.10
CA SER A 599 -9.55 -4.68 -9.06
C SER A 599 -8.93 -3.34 -8.64
N ASN A 600 -9.77 -2.35 -8.36
CA ASN A 600 -9.39 -1.02 -7.86
C ASN A 600 -10.09 -0.74 -6.52
N SER A 601 -9.76 0.37 -5.84
CA SER A 601 -10.44 0.82 -4.61
C SER A 601 -11.48 1.92 -4.86
N ILE A 602 -12.02 2.00 -6.08
CA ILE A 602 -12.96 3.05 -6.50
C ILE A 602 -14.29 2.89 -5.76
N THR A 603 -14.82 4.00 -5.28
CA THR A 603 -16.08 4.09 -4.53
C THR A 603 -17.24 4.68 -5.34
N ASN A 604 -16.92 5.45 -6.39
CA ASN A 604 -17.88 6.09 -7.27
C ASN A 604 -17.29 6.30 -8.69
N ILE A 605 -18.13 6.26 -9.71
CA ILE A 605 -17.76 6.56 -11.10
C ILE A 605 -18.74 7.61 -11.63
N ILE A 606 -18.21 8.71 -12.15
CA ILE A 606 -19.02 9.78 -12.75
C ILE A 606 -18.83 9.72 -14.27
N PHE A 607 -19.91 9.49 -15.01
CA PHE A 607 -19.89 9.50 -16.47
C PHE A 607 -20.32 10.85 -17.03
N ALA A 608 -19.96 11.10 -18.30
CA ALA A 608 -20.47 12.25 -19.03
C ALA A 608 -22.00 12.27 -19.03
N SER A 609 -22.58 13.46 -18.81
CA SER A 609 -24.03 13.64 -18.75
C SER A 609 -24.73 13.45 -20.10
N SER A 610 -23.98 13.44 -21.21
CA SER A 610 -24.50 13.20 -22.55
C SER A 610 -23.40 12.75 -23.52
N GLY A 611 -23.82 12.12 -24.61
CA GLY A 611 -22.92 11.76 -25.71
C GLY A 611 -22.16 10.46 -25.52
N ASN A 612 -22.40 9.70 -24.44
CA ASN A 612 -21.99 8.30 -24.38
C ASN A 612 -22.77 7.49 -25.42
N GLU A 613 -22.11 6.48 -25.98
CA GLU A 613 -22.75 5.51 -26.86
C GLU A 613 -22.92 4.18 -26.12
N ILE A 614 -23.39 3.16 -26.83
CA ILE A 614 -23.64 1.84 -26.23
C ILE A 614 -22.32 1.20 -25.79
N VAL A 615 -22.25 0.80 -24.52
CA VAL A 615 -21.17 -0.01 -23.95
C VAL A 615 -21.55 -1.48 -24.04
N ASN A 616 -20.77 -2.26 -24.78
CA ASN A 616 -20.96 -3.70 -25.01
C ASN A 616 -20.30 -4.57 -23.94
N ILE A 617 -19.26 -4.05 -23.27
CA ILE A 617 -18.56 -4.70 -22.17
C ILE A 617 -18.43 -3.65 -21.06
N PHE A 618 -19.17 -3.84 -19.98
CA PHE A 618 -19.09 -2.99 -18.79
C PHE A 618 -18.62 -3.82 -17.61
N HIS A 619 -17.35 -3.70 -17.24
CA HIS A 619 -16.75 -4.39 -16.11
C HIS A 619 -16.28 -3.37 -15.08
N ALA A 620 -16.88 -3.37 -13.91
CA ALA A 620 -16.45 -2.59 -12.74
C ALA A 620 -16.42 -3.48 -11.48
N ASN A 621 -15.95 -4.71 -11.62
CA ASN A 621 -15.95 -5.73 -10.57
C ASN A 621 -14.73 -5.63 -9.64
N SER A 622 -14.85 -6.22 -8.45
CA SER A 622 -13.80 -6.21 -7.41
C SER A 622 -13.32 -4.79 -7.08
N CYS A 623 -14.26 -3.86 -7.00
CA CYS A 623 -14.04 -2.49 -6.56
C CYS A 623 -14.72 -2.27 -5.20
N ASN A 624 -14.76 -1.01 -4.73
CA ASN A 624 -15.42 -0.60 -3.50
C ASN A 624 -16.66 0.26 -3.78
N LEU A 625 -17.33 0.06 -4.91
CA LEU A 625 -18.47 0.88 -5.33
C LEU A 625 -19.59 0.83 -4.30
N THR A 626 -20.21 1.98 -4.06
CA THR A 626 -21.35 2.13 -3.14
C THR A 626 -22.66 2.28 -3.89
N GLU A 627 -22.63 3.04 -4.98
CA GLU A 627 -23.70 3.25 -5.94
C GLU A 627 -23.12 3.26 -7.35
N LEU A 628 -23.93 2.92 -8.34
CA LEU A 628 -23.54 2.98 -9.74
C LEU A 628 -24.65 3.62 -10.57
N ASP A 629 -24.38 4.81 -11.10
CA ASP A 629 -25.31 5.54 -11.97
C ASP A 629 -24.92 5.43 -13.44
N LEU A 630 -25.71 4.65 -14.19
CA LEU A 630 -25.62 4.45 -15.65
C LEU A 630 -26.80 5.09 -16.37
N SER A 631 -27.48 6.06 -15.75
CA SER A 631 -28.62 6.76 -16.35
C SER A 631 -28.33 7.38 -17.72
N ASN A 632 -27.06 7.75 -17.96
CA ASN A 632 -26.56 8.32 -19.21
C ASN A 632 -25.61 7.39 -19.98
N VAL A 633 -25.51 6.11 -19.59
CA VAL A 633 -24.62 5.12 -20.23
C VAL A 633 -25.47 3.94 -20.71
N PRO A 634 -25.85 3.92 -22.00
CA PRO A 634 -26.56 2.78 -22.57
C PRO A 634 -25.67 1.53 -22.54
N ILE A 635 -26.23 0.40 -22.12
CA ILE A 635 -25.48 -0.87 -21.96
C ILE A 635 -26.04 -2.00 -22.83
N ASN A 636 -25.16 -2.93 -23.18
CA ASN A 636 -25.40 -4.11 -24.00
C ASN A 636 -24.41 -5.22 -23.59
N GLY A 637 -24.66 -6.46 -24.01
CA GLY A 637 -23.63 -7.50 -23.99
C GLY A 637 -23.29 -7.99 -22.59
N ASP A 638 -22.08 -7.72 -22.11
CA ASP A 638 -21.57 -8.21 -20.83
C ASP A 638 -21.55 -7.10 -19.77
N PHE A 639 -22.12 -7.40 -18.61
CA PHE A 639 -22.23 -6.48 -17.49
C PHE A 639 -21.76 -7.17 -16.21
N ASN A 640 -20.65 -6.69 -15.66
CA ASN A 640 -20.03 -7.28 -14.47
C ASN A 640 -19.61 -6.24 -13.45
N VAL A 641 -20.32 -6.21 -12.33
CA VAL A 641 -20.01 -5.38 -11.16
C VAL A 641 -19.92 -6.23 -9.89
N SER A 642 -19.64 -7.53 -10.05
CA SER A 642 -19.53 -8.47 -8.94
C SER A 642 -18.43 -8.09 -7.95
N SER A 643 -18.52 -8.63 -6.72
CA SER A 643 -17.55 -8.42 -5.65
C SER A 643 -17.37 -6.96 -5.21
N ASN A 644 -18.37 -6.11 -5.42
CA ASN A 644 -18.45 -4.79 -4.79
C ASN A 644 -19.28 -4.88 -3.51
N ALA A 645 -18.62 -5.25 -2.40
CA ALA A 645 -19.31 -5.59 -1.15
C ALA A 645 -20.15 -4.45 -0.53
N ASN A 646 -19.93 -3.20 -0.97
CA ASN A 646 -20.68 -2.03 -0.50
C ASN A 646 -21.74 -1.52 -1.48
N LEU A 647 -21.87 -2.13 -2.67
CA LEU A 647 -22.75 -1.66 -3.73
C LEU A 647 -24.20 -1.94 -3.37
N GLN A 648 -24.99 -0.88 -3.21
CA GLN A 648 -26.38 -0.96 -2.74
C GLN A 648 -27.42 -0.72 -3.84
N SER A 649 -27.06 0.02 -4.89
CA SER A 649 -27.96 0.38 -5.98
C SER A 649 -27.24 0.50 -7.32
N ILE A 650 -27.97 0.20 -8.40
CA ILE A 650 -27.55 0.40 -9.78
C ILE A 650 -28.70 1.08 -10.52
N ASN A 651 -28.43 2.23 -11.13
CA ASN A 651 -29.42 2.98 -11.91
C ASN A 651 -29.10 2.83 -13.40
N PHE A 652 -29.98 2.19 -14.16
CA PHE A 652 -29.80 2.04 -15.60
C PHE A 652 -30.46 3.16 -16.40
N ALA A 653 -29.95 3.43 -17.60
CA ALA A 653 -30.57 4.35 -18.54
C ALA A 653 -32.04 3.98 -18.80
N ILE A 654 -32.90 4.98 -18.98
CA ILE A 654 -34.33 4.77 -19.25
C ILE A 654 -34.56 4.30 -20.69
N SER A 655 -33.60 4.57 -21.59
CA SER A 655 -33.66 4.21 -23.01
C SER A 655 -32.26 3.98 -23.58
N GLY A 656 -32.17 3.25 -24.69
CA GLY A 656 -30.93 3.02 -25.41
C GLY A 656 -30.17 1.75 -24.99
N ASN A 657 -30.57 1.12 -23.88
CA ASN A 657 -30.03 -0.20 -23.51
C ASN A 657 -30.48 -1.26 -24.51
N ASN A 658 -29.62 -2.24 -24.71
CA ASN A 658 -29.91 -3.48 -25.40
C ASN A 658 -29.91 -4.65 -24.40
N THR A 659 -29.95 -5.87 -24.93
CA THR A 659 -29.95 -7.08 -24.12
C THR A 659 -28.59 -7.32 -23.47
N ILE A 660 -28.57 -7.51 -22.15
CA ILE A 660 -27.42 -8.07 -21.44
C ILE A 660 -27.45 -9.59 -21.57
N HIS A 661 -26.39 -10.18 -22.12
CA HIS A 661 -26.17 -11.62 -22.26
C HIS A 661 -25.48 -12.24 -21.04
N ALA A 662 -24.67 -11.48 -20.32
CA ALA A 662 -24.03 -11.94 -19.10
C ALA A 662 -24.18 -10.86 -18.03
N PHE A 663 -25.01 -11.14 -17.03
CA PHE A 663 -25.29 -10.21 -15.94
C PHE A 663 -24.70 -10.73 -14.63
N HIS A 664 -23.73 -10.00 -14.09
CA HIS A 664 -22.95 -10.38 -12.90
C HIS A 664 -23.01 -9.28 -11.84
N THR A 665 -23.66 -9.58 -10.72
CA THR A 665 -23.83 -8.70 -9.55
C THR A 665 -23.68 -9.48 -8.24
N GLU A 666 -23.09 -10.67 -8.29
CA GLU A 666 -22.85 -11.50 -7.12
C GLU A 666 -21.87 -10.85 -6.13
N LEU A 667 -21.93 -11.26 -4.85
CA LEU A 667 -21.04 -10.78 -3.80
C LEU A 667 -21.09 -9.25 -3.61
N CYS A 668 -22.27 -8.65 -3.79
CA CYS A 668 -22.54 -7.24 -3.54
C CYS A 668 -23.49 -7.08 -2.34
N ASN A 669 -24.00 -5.87 -2.12
CA ASN A 669 -24.95 -5.56 -1.05
C ASN A 669 -26.22 -4.88 -1.56
N LEU A 670 -26.68 -5.28 -2.75
CA LEU A 670 -27.82 -4.67 -3.41
C LEU A 670 -29.08 -4.82 -2.56
N THR A 671 -29.90 -3.77 -2.49
CA THR A 671 -31.17 -3.78 -1.75
C THR A 671 -32.36 -4.12 -2.66
N SER A 672 -32.29 -3.66 -3.90
CA SER A 672 -33.23 -3.92 -4.98
C SER A 672 -32.48 -3.91 -6.31
N LEU A 673 -33.02 -4.61 -7.30
CA LEU A 673 -32.48 -4.62 -8.66
C LEU A 673 -33.59 -4.33 -9.66
N ASN A 674 -33.51 -3.20 -10.35
CA ASN A 674 -34.50 -2.77 -11.33
C ASN A 674 -33.94 -2.83 -12.75
N LEU A 675 -34.34 -3.85 -13.50
CA LEU A 675 -33.98 -4.09 -14.90
C LEU A 675 -35.16 -3.84 -15.85
N SER A 676 -36.15 -3.04 -15.44
CA SER A 676 -37.35 -2.76 -16.26
C SER A 676 -37.03 -2.20 -17.65
N ASN A 677 -35.90 -1.51 -17.80
CA ASN A 677 -35.41 -0.92 -19.06
C ASN A 677 -34.20 -1.66 -19.65
N VAL A 678 -33.86 -2.85 -19.13
CA VAL A 678 -32.66 -3.60 -19.53
C VAL A 678 -33.02 -5.06 -19.71
N PRO A 679 -33.26 -5.51 -20.95
CA PRO A 679 -33.53 -6.91 -21.21
C PRO A 679 -32.34 -7.80 -20.83
N VAL A 680 -32.62 -9.02 -20.36
CA VAL A 680 -31.58 -10.00 -19.98
C VAL A 680 -31.71 -11.31 -20.77
N SER A 681 -30.61 -12.05 -20.87
CA SER A 681 -30.54 -13.37 -21.51
C SER A 681 -29.34 -14.17 -21.00
N PHE A 682 -29.24 -15.44 -21.40
CA PHE A 682 -28.10 -16.34 -21.23
C PHE A 682 -27.61 -16.56 -19.78
N LEU A 683 -26.87 -15.65 -19.15
CA LEU A 683 -26.40 -15.77 -17.75
C LEU A 683 -26.95 -14.66 -16.86
N PHE A 684 -27.44 -15.03 -15.68
CA PHE A 684 -27.93 -14.08 -14.69
C PHE A 684 -27.50 -14.48 -13.27
N TYR A 685 -26.46 -13.80 -12.76
CA TYR A 685 -25.87 -14.05 -11.45
C TYR A 685 -26.05 -12.82 -10.54
N THR A 686 -26.74 -13.03 -9.43
CA THR A 686 -26.99 -12.01 -8.40
C THR A 686 -26.99 -12.62 -6.98
N TYR A 687 -26.35 -13.78 -6.83
CA TYR A 687 -26.30 -14.52 -5.57
C TYR A 687 -25.39 -13.84 -4.54
N GLN A 688 -25.56 -14.20 -3.26
CA GLN A 688 -24.83 -13.58 -2.14
C GLN A 688 -25.01 -12.06 -2.05
N ASN A 689 -26.23 -11.59 -2.29
CA ASN A 689 -26.68 -10.23 -1.97
C ASN A 689 -27.64 -10.29 -0.77
N PRO A 690 -27.14 -10.27 0.47
CA PRO A 690 -27.94 -10.59 1.67
C PRO A 690 -29.08 -9.60 1.94
N ASN A 691 -29.04 -8.41 1.35
CA ASN A 691 -30.08 -7.38 1.50
C ASN A 691 -31.01 -7.27 0.27
N LEU A 692 -30.82 -8.09 -0.77
CA LEU A 692 -31.60 -8.00 -2.00
C LEU A 692 -32.99 -8.59 -1.79
N THR A 693 -34.01 -7.72 -1.83
CA THR A 693 -35.41 -8.10 -1.55
C THR A 693 -36.27 -8.27 -2.80
N SER A 694 -35.93 -7.60 -3.89
CA SER A 694 -36.72 -7.62 -5.12
C SER A 694 -35.85 -7.51 -6.37
N ILE A 695 -36.26 -8.24 -7.42
CA ILE A 695 -35.72 -8.10 -8.78
C ILE A 695 -36.89 -7.81 -9.72
N ILE A 696 -36.79 -6.75 -10.51
CA ILE A 696 -37.78 -6.34 -11.51
C ILE A 696 -37.15 -6.52 -12.88
N PHE A 697 -37.80 -7.28 -13.76
CA PHE A 697 -37.33 -7.49 -15.13
C PHE A 697 -38.10 -6.63 -16.14
N ALA A 698 -37.50 -6.41 -17.30
CA ALA A 698 -38.17 -5.78 -18.43
C ALA A 698 -39.43 -6.57 -18.83
N SER A 699 -40.49 -5.86 -19.23
CA SER A 699 -41.74 -6.50 -19.68
C SER A 699 -41.63 -7.14 -21.07
N SER A 700 -40.57 -6.83 -21.81
CA SER A 700 -40.33 -7.32 -23.17
C SER A 700 -38.84 -7.31 -23.49
N GLY A 701 -38.42 -8.08 -24.50
CA GLY A 701 -37.04 -8.11 -25.00
C GLY A 701 -36.12 -9.09 -24.28
N ASN A 702 -36.51 -9.62 -23.11
CA ASN A 702 -35.75 -10.69 -22.48
C ASN A 702 -35.74 -11.93 -23.38
N SER A 703 -34.63 -12.65 -23.37
CA SER A 703 -34.50 -13.94 -24.03
C SER A 703 -34.22 -15.03 -22.99
N ILE A 704 -34.06 -16.27 -23.44
CA ILE A 704 -33.84 -17.41 -22.56
C ILE A 704 -32.59 -17.19 -21.68
N VAL A 705 -32.76 -17.31 -20.36
CA VAL A 705 -31.67 -17.35 -19.37
C VAL A 705 -31.35 -18.81 -19.06
N ASN A 706 -30.16 -19.27 -19.44
CA ASN A 706 -29.71 -20.65 -19.28
C ASN A 706 -29.20 -20.97 -17.87
N ASN A 707 -28.85 -19.95 -17.09
CA ASN A 707 -28.32 -20.15 -15.76
C ASN A 707 -28.68 -18.94 -14.89
N PHE A 708 -29.77 -19.10 -14.16
CA PHE A 708 -30.26 -18.13 -13.22
C PHE A 708 -29.81 -18.47 -11.80
N ARG A 709 -29.09 -17.56 -11.15
CA ARG A 709 -28.57 -17.74 -9.79
C ARG A 709 -28.86 -16.52 -8.93
N ALA A 710 -29.73 -16.68 -7.95
CA ALA A 710 -30.06 -15.69 -6.94
C ALA A 710 -30.20 -16.37 -5.57
N PHE A 711 -29.21 -17.17 -5.17
CA PHE A 711 -29.20 -17.86 -3.88
C PHE A 711 -28.47 -17.03 -2.81
N SER A 712 -28.73 -17.29 -1.54
CA SER A 712 -28.18 -16.53 -0.40
C SER A 712 -28.49 -15.03 -0.51
N CYS A 713 -29.73 -14.72 -0.89
CA CYS A 713 -30.28 -13.37 -0.90
C CYS A 713 -31.46 -13.28 0.08
N ASN A 714 -32.19 -12.16 0.06
CA ASN A 714 -33.35 -11.93 0.93
C ASN A 714 -34.64 -11.67 0.13
N LEU A 715 -34.79 -12.34 -1.01
CA LEU A 715 -35.92 -12.12 -1.91
C LEU A 715 -37.24 -12.45 -1.21
N THR A 716 -38.26 -11.60 -1.38
CA THR A 716 -39.60 -11.86 -0.83
C THR A 716 -40.51 -12.53 -1.85
N SER A 717 -40.36 -12.15 -3.12
CA SER A 717 -41.09 -12.67 -4.27
C SER A 717 -40.21 -12.58 -5.51
N LEU A 718 -40.37 -13.51 -6.45
CA LEU A 718 -39.65 -13.50 -7.72
C LEU A 718 -40.61 -13.71 -8.88
N ASP A 719 -40.70 -12.72 -9.77
CA ASP A 719 -41.51 -12.80 -10.99
C ASP A 719 -40.62 -13.06 -12.21
N LEU A 720 -40.72 -14.27 -12.76
CA LEU A 720 -40.04 -14.71 -13.98
C LEU A 720 -41.02 -14.85 -15.15
N SER A 721 -42.21 -14.23 -15.08
CA SER A 721 -43.23 -14.31 -16.14
C SER A 721 -42.73 -13.84 -17.52
N ASN A 722 -41.80 -12.89 -17.52
CA ASN A 722 -41.18 -12.32 -18.72
C ASN A 722 -39.73 -12.76 -18.93
N VAL A 723 -39.20 -13.70 -18.14
CA VAL A 723 -37.81 -14.18 -18.25
C VAL A 723 -37.82 -15.69 -18.38
N PRO A 724 -37.84 -16.21 -19.62
CA PRO A 724 -37.84 -17.64 -19.83
C PRO A 724 -36.54 -18.26 -19.30
N ILE A 725 -36.65 -19.28 -18.45
CA ILE A 725 -35.49 -19.98 -17.89
C ILE A 725 -35.26 -21.29 -18.63
N SER A 726 -34.00 -21.65 -18.88
CA SER A 726 -33.62 -22.99 -19.32
C SER A 726 -32.48 -23.53 -18.45
N THR A 727 -32.29 -24.85 -18.45
CA THR A 727 -31.13 -25.54 -17.86
C THR A 727 -30.99 -25.41 -16.33
N LYS A 728 -30.63 -24.24 -15.77
CA LYS A 728 -30.31 -24.09 -14.33
C LYS A 728 -31.08 -22.94 -13.68
N LEU A 729 -31.79 -23.26 -12.60
CA LEU A 729 -32.39 -22.30 -11.68
C LEU A 729 -31.90 -22.56 -10.25
N ARG A 730 -31.25 -21.58 -9.61
CA ARG A 730 -30.74 -21.69 -8.24
C ARG A 730 -31.22 -20.52 -7.38
N LEU A 731 -32.07 -20.83 -6.41
CA LEU A 731 -32.71 -19.85 -5.51
C LEU A 731 -32.55 -20.21 -4.02
N GLY A 732 -31.60 -21.11 -3.70
CA GLY A 732 -31.39 -21.58 -2.32
C GLY A 732 -31.14 -20.46 -1.31
N SER A 733 -31.43 -20.72 -0.04
CA SER A 733 -31.13 -19.83 1.09
C SER A 733 -31.71 -18.41 0.91
N ASN A 734 -32.98 -18.32 0.47
CA ASN A 734 -33.79 -17.10 0.48
C ASN A 734 -34.92 -17.25 1.51
N PRO A 735 -34.67 -17.01 2.80
CA PRO A 735 -35.59 -17.38 3.87
C PRO A 735 -36.93 -16.65 3.82
N ASN A 736 -37.04 -15.53 3.12
CA ASN A 736 -38.27 -14.75 2.98
C ASN A 736 -39.00 -14.97 1.65
N LEU A 737 -38.48 -15.83 0.76
CA LEU A 737 -39.08 -16.04 -0.56
C LEU A 737 -40.37 -16.84 -0.43
N ALA A 738 -41.50 -16.17 -0.64
CA ALA A 738 -42.85 -16.73 -0.43
C ALA A 738 -43.53 -17.19 -1.72
N SER A 739 -43.15 -16.63 -2.87
CA SER A 739 -43.75 -16.95 -4.17
C SER A 739 -42.76 -16.79 -5.34
N ILE A 740 -42.89 -17.68 -6.32
CA ILE A 740 -42.21 -17.60 -7.62
C ILE A 740 -43.27 -17.70 -8.71
N ILE A 741 -43.22 -16.80 -9.70
CA ILE A 741 -44.10 -16.82 -10.87
C ILE A 741 -43.26 -17.18 -12.09
N PHE A 742 -43.68 -18.17 -12.88
CA PHE A 742 -42.98 -18.59 -14.09
C PHE A 742 -43.71 -18.13 -15.35
N ALA A 743 -42.96 -17.93 -16.45
CA ALA A 743 -43.50 -17.62 -17.77
C ALA A 743 -44.55 -18.66 -18.22
N PRO A 744 -45.75 -18.25 -18.69
CA PRO A 744 -46.81 -19.15 -19.15
C PRO A 744 -46.40 -20.04 -20.34
N SER A 745 -45.46 -19.56 -21.14
CA SER A 745 -44.91 -20.24 -22.32
C SER A 745 -43.50 -19.73 -22.57
N GLY A 746 -42.60 -20.59 -23.06
CA GLY A 746 -41.25 -20.20 -23.50
C GLY A 746 -40.10 -20.61 -22.58
N ASN A 747 -40.38 -21.16 -21.40
CA ASN A 747 -39.34 -21.82 -20.59
C ASN A 747 -38.72 -22.98 -21.41
N GLY A 748 -37.39 -23.05 -21.44
CA GLY A 748 -36.71 -24.24 -21.95
C GLY A 748 -36.82 -25.39 -20.96
N ASN A 749 -36.27 -26.57 -21.31
CA ASN A 749 -36.17 -27.66 -20.34
C ASN A 749 -35.29 -27.24 -19.16
N VAL A 750 -35.87 -27.12 -17.98
CA VAL A 750 -35.13 -26.86 -16.74
C VAL A 750 -34.63 -28.21 -16.22
N SER A 751 -33.38 -28.53 -16.53
CA SER A 751 -32.75 -29.80 -16.14
C SER A 751 -32.21 -29.80 -14.71
N ASN A 752 -32.09 -28.64 -14.07
CA ASN A 752 -31.58 -28.50 -12.71
C ASN A 752 -32.25 -27.32 -12.00
N MET A 753 -33.21 -27.62 -11.13
CA MET A 753 -33.87 -26.66 -10.25
C MET A 753 -33.43 -26.92 -8.82
N ASN A 754 -32.75 -25.94 -8.20
CA ASN A 754 -32.29 -26.02 -6.82
C ASN A 754 -32.90 -24.89 -5.99
N ILE A 755 -33.95 -25.24 -5.24
CA ILE A 755 -34.70 -24.34 -4.37
C ILE A 755 -34.79 -25.02 -3.00
N PHE A 756 -34.05 -24.48 -2.03
CA PHE A 756 -33.96 -25.00 -0.66
C PHE A 756 -33.85 -23.82 0.29
N GLU A 757 -34.18 -24.03 1.57
CA GLU A 757 -34.11 -22.95 2.59
C GLU A 757 -34.89 -21.68 2.17
N CYS A 758 -36.08 -21.87 1.59
CA CYS A 758 -37.01 -20.81 1.20
C CYS A 758 -38.34 -21.01 1.94
N ASN A 759 -39.09 -19.93 2.16
CA ASN A 759 -40.39 -19.97 2.84
C ASN A 759 -41.58 -20.07 1.87
N LEU A 760 -41.42 -20.89 0.82
CA LEU A 760 -42.45 -21.10 -0.19
C LEU A 760 -43.62 -21.89 0.41
N THR A 761 -44.84 -21.33 0.30
CA THR A 761 -46.07 -22.02 0.73
C THR A 761 -46.66 -22.90 -0.38
N ALA A 762 -46.41 -22.54 -1.63
CA ALA A 762 -46.75 -23.30 -2.82
C ALA A 762 -45.73 -22.99 -3.93
N LEU A 763 -45.50 -23.94 -4.83
CA LEU A 763 -44.66 -23.79 -6.01
C LEU A 763 -45.44 -24.30 -7.23
N ASP A 764 -45.87 -23.39 -8.10
CA ASP A 764 -46.56 -23.74 -9.34
C ASP A 764 -45.54 -23.98 -10.46
N LEU A 765 -45.51 -25.20 -10.98
CA LEU A 765 -44.62 -25.63 -12.06
C LEU A 765 -45.37 -25.96 -13.34
N SER A 766 -46.67 -25.62 -13.44
CA SER A 766 -47.50 -25.99 -14.60
C SER A 766 -46.94 -25.50 -15.95
N ASN A 767 -46.17 -24.41 -15.91
CA ASN A 767 -45.59 -23.76 -17.09
C ASN A 767 -44.08 -23.99 -17.23
N VAL A 768 -43.50 -24.92 -16.46
CA VAL A 768 -42.06 -25.23 -16.49
C VAL A 768 -41.87 -26.65 -17.03
N PRO A 769 -41.37 -26.83 -18.27
CA PRO A 769 -40.99 -28.14 -18.77
C PRO A 769 -39.80 -28.69 -17.97
N ILE A 770 -40.03 -29.75 -17.20
CA ILE A 770 -39.01 -30.44 -16.40
C ILE A 770 -38.67 -31.75 -17.13
N SER A 771 -37.39 -31.94 -17.44
CA SER A 771 -36.87 -33.12 -18.14
C SER A 771 -36.22 -34.12 -17.20
#